data_AF-A0A417PN47-F1
#
_entry.id   AF-A0A417PN47-F1
#
_cell.length_a   1.000
_cell.length_b   1.000
_cell.length_c   1.000
_cell.angle_alpha   90.00
_cell.angle_beta   90.00
_cell.angle_gamma   90.00
#
_symmetry.space_group_name_H-M   'P 1'
#
loop_
_entity.id
_entity.type
_entity.pdbx_description
1 polymer ?
#
loop_
_entity_poly.entity_id
_entity_poly.type
_entity_poly.pdbx_seq_one_letter_code
_entity_poly.pdbx_strand_id
1 'polypeptide(L)'
;MAAKRGTQKTKYTPDYVVFDLETTGISRVYDEVVEISAVKVRGGKVVDEFSTLVNPGRHIPSGASQVNGITDQMVAYAPRFVKVLQEFLDFTEGYPLVGHNIASFDMKFICRDAEKYYGSVPVNDYIDTLPLARKHLPNLSHHKLTDLASYYGLTTDGAHRALNDCRMNQQVYECMVKEMREARTGKSASSENKAPERNPAVPEKPKHSTMKLRGVVERITYQNPENGYTVLKCAVKNYNDLVTVIGNLLDVNVGSVLLIDGNWKVDSKYGRQFVAESWEETLPATVFGIEKYLGSGLIKGVGPKFAKRIVGLFGTDTMDVIECDISRLKEVEGIGEKRIRQIHESWERQKEIKNVMLFLQDHGVSTSFAAKIYRQYGNDSIAKVKENPFRLADDIWGIGFKTADSIAEKLGIGKEAFVRLRSGIMYTLSSLADEGHVYAYKGQLIKRAAELLEAEESSIVMTLDQMLADKDVISEPVSEEKGDVIYLPPFYYAEVGVAAKIRKLLQNPAQDRLWTSLMEARRRTGNRALSIDVKKIEAKIGMEYDEIQADAIRQAAVSKIMILTGGPGTGKTTTTKGIISAYQSFGLKILLAAPTGRAAKRMTETTGLEAKTIHRLLECKPPEGYQKNEENPLEGDVLIVDECSMIDLVLMNSLLKAIPAGMRVVLVGDIDQLPSVGAGNVLRDLIDSGVVPVIRLTRIFRQAQTSRIIMNAHRINEGQMPDLSNGKETDFFFTTKEDPEEAVREIVSLVQHKLSRYYRTPSSQIQVLTPMQKGVVGATNLNLALQEALNPQGDGLRRSGFIFRRDDKVMQIRNNYDKEVFNGDIGIIESVDLQNRTLKVNFDQHVVEYESSELDELVHAYATTIHKAQGSEYPIVVMPVLMNHYVMLQRNLIYTGITRAKKILVMVGTRKALACAVRNVTVNRRNTLLKERLQQSMDRIETREGR
;
A
#
# COMPACT_ATOMS: atom_id res chain seq x y z
N MET A 1 8.93 9.90 51.16
CA MET A 1 7.61 10.57 51.12
C MET A 1 7.38 11.03 49.69
N ALA A 2 6.36 10.50 49.00
CA ALA A 2 6.09 10.91 47.63
C ALA A 2 5.63 12.38 47.61
N ALA A 3 6.30 13.22 46.82
CA ALA A 3 5.90 14.61 46.63
C ALA A 3 4.46 14.66 46.11
N LYS A 4 3.59 15.40 46.80
CA LYS A 4 2.16 15.46 46.52
C LYS A 4 1.95 16.29 45.25
N ARG A 5 1.79 15.63 44.10
CA ARG A 5 1.50 16.28 42.81
C ARG A 5 0.12 16.94 42.84
N GLY A 6 0.02 18.15 42.31
CA GLY A 6 -1.27 18.84 42.17
C GLY A 6 -2.26 18.07 41.29
N THR A 7 -3.55 18.22 41.58
CA THR A 7 -4.62 17.45 40.94
C THR A 7 -5.46 18.31 39.98
N GLN A 8 -6.00 17.68 38.94
CA GLN A 8 -6.92 18.38 38.04
C GLN A 8 -8.25 18.66 38.75
N LYS A 9 -8.63 19.93 38.82
CA LYS A 9 -9.90 20.39 39.39
C LYS A 9 -10.92 20.63 38.29
N THR A 10 -12.18 20.30 38.58
CA THR A 10 -13.33 20.55 37.69
C THR A 10 -14.31 21.57 38.27
N LYS A 11 -13.99 22.15 39.43
CA LYS A 11 -14.78 23.17 40.11
C LYS A 11 -14.10 24.53 39.95
N TYR A 12 -14.92 25.56 39.74
CA TYR A 12 -14.44 26.94 39.67
C TYR A 12 -13.70 27.35 40.95
N THR A 13 -12.64 28.13 40.77
CA THR A 13 -11.91 28.83 41.83
C THR A 13 -11.94 30.33 41.54
N PRO A 14 -12.20 31.20 42.55
CA PRO A 14 -12.27 32.64 42.35
C PRO A 14 -10.91 33.30 42.14
N ASP A 15 -9.85 32.65 42.61
CA ASP A 15 -8.47 33.11 42.50
C ASP A 15 -7.66 32.01 41.79
N TYR A 16 -6.95 32.39 40.72
CA TYR A 16 -6.19 31.47 39.87
C TYR A 16 -5.11 32.20 39.07
N VAL A 17 -4.20 31.45 38.47
CA VAL A 17 -3.25 31.95 37.46
C VAL A 17 -3.52 31.25 36.14
N VAL A 18 -3.80 32.02 35.09
CA VAL A 18 -3.82 31.47 33.72
C VAL A 18 -2.41 31.49 33.18
N PHE A 19 -1.95 30.43 32.51
CA PHE A 19 -0.66 30.48 31.82
C PHE A 19 -0.70 29.72 30.49
N ASP A 20 0.24 30.07 29.62
CA ASP A 20 0.39 29.52 28.27
C ASP A 20 1.87 29.54 27.86
N LEU A 21 2.27 28.58 27.01
CA LEU A 21 3.64 28.42 26.52
C LEU A 21 3.70 28.40 25.00
N GLU A 22 4.67 29.13 24.45
CA GLU A 22 5.12 28.91 23.07
C GLU A 22 6.37 28.04 23.07
N THR A 23 6.47 27.14 22.10
CA THR A 23 7.54 26.13 22.04
C THR A 23 8.15 26.03 20.66
N THR A 24 9.34 25.43 20.59
CA THR A 24 10.00 25.09 19.32
C THR A 24 9.32 23.95 18.55
N GLY A 25 8.35 23.25 19.17
CA GLY A 25 7.64 22.13 18.57
C GLY A 25 6.69 21.43 19.56
N ILE A 26 5.98 20.41 19.10
CA ILE A 26 4.94 19.72 19.88
C ILE A 26 5.46 18.60 20.80
N SER A 27 6.73 18.21 20.68
CA SER A 27 7.32 17.10 21.41
C SER A 27 7.84 17.53 22.77
N ARG A 28 7.15 17.09 23.81
CA ARG A 28 7.60 17.21 25.21
C ARG A 28 8.97 16.60 25.52
N VAL A 29 9.54 15.76 24.65
CA VAL A 29 10.84 15.12 24.90
C VAL A 29 11.99 15.95 24.34
N TYR A 30 11.79 16.55 23.16
CA TYR A 30 12.88 17.15 22.39
C TYR A 30 12.75 18.66 22.26
N ASP A 31 11.53 19.20 22.38
CA ASP A 31 11.29 20.62 22.16
C ASP A 31 11.44 21.44 23.44
N GLU A 32 11.78 22.70 23.24
CA GLU A 32 12.10 23.68 24.28
C GLU A 32 11.14 24.87 24.20
N VAL A 33 10.89 25.50 25.36
CA VAL A 33 10.03 26.69 25.52
C VAL A 33 10.72 27.93 24.96
N VAL A 34 9.97 28.76 24.22
CA VAL A 34 10.45 30.02 23.61
C VAL A 34 9.73 31.27 24.14
N GLU A 35 8.54 31.13 24.69
CA GLU A 35 7.82 32.18 25.44
C GLU A 35 7.01 31.51 26.55
N ILE A 36 6.93 32.17 27.70
CA ILE A 36 5.99 31.81 28.77
C ILE A 36 5.32 33.07 29.26
N SER A 37 3.99 33.00 29.38
CA SER A 37 3.18 34.07 29.93
C SER A 37 2.20 33.52 30.95
N ALA A 38 1.88 34.34 31.95
CA ALA A 38 0.94 34.03 32.99
C ALA A 38 0.21 35.28 33.49
N VAL A 39 -1.06 35.13 33.82
CA VAL A 39 -1.94 36.21 34.28
C VAL A 39 -2.58 35.78 35.59
N LYS A 40 -2.33 36.55 36.66
CA LYS A 40 -2.90 36.29 37.99
C LYS A 40 -4.25 36.97 38.11
N VAL A 41 -5.25 36.21 38.52
CA VAL A 41 -6.64 36.66 38.62
C VAL A 41 -7.13 36.51 40.04
N ARG A 42 -7.74 37.57 40.58
CA ARG A 42 -8.48 37.54 41.85
C ARG A 42 -9.86 38.13 41.67
N GLY A 43 -10.88 37.39 42.09
CA GLY A 43 -12.28 37.82 41.96
C GLY A 43 -12.69 38.16 40.52
N GLY A 44 -12.16 37.43 39.53
CA GLY A 44 -12.45 37.63 38.11
C GLY A 44 -11.74 38.83 37.46
N LYS A 45 -10.83 39.51 38.17
CA LYS A 45 -10.02 40.62 37.64
C LYS A 45 -8.54 40.25 37.60
N VAL A 46 -7.86 40.64 36.52
CA VAL A 46 -6.40 40.55 36.42
C VAL A 46 -5.77 41.49 37.45
N VAL A 47 -4.89 40.95 38.28
CA VAL A 47 -4.20 41.71 39.34
C VAL A 47 -2.68 41.75 39.16
N ASP A 48 -2.12 40.87 38.34
CA ASP A 48 -0.68 40.78 38.08
C ASP A 48 -0.42 40.00 36.79
N GLU A 49 0.68 40.28 36.09
CA GLU A 49 1.06 39.63 34.82
C GLU A 49 2.55 39.29 34.80
N PHE A 50 2.87 38.13 34.23
CA PHE A 50 4.22 37.64 33.99
C PHE A 50 4.33 37.27 32.52
N SER A 51 5.33 37.77 31.80
CA SER A 51 5.54 37.42 30.39
C SER A 51 6.99 37.59 30.03
N THR A 52 7.60 36.56 29.45
CA THR A 52 9.01 36.62 29.05
C THR A 52 9.32 35.69 27.89
N LEU A 53 10.20 36.16 27.01
CA LEU A 53 10.81 35.32 25.99
C LEU A 53 11.90 34.45 26.63
N VAL A 54 12.12 33.28 26.04
CA VAL A 54 13.05 32.27 26.54
C VAL A 54 14.00 31.89 25.41
N ASN A 55 15.29 31.87 25.71
CA ASN A 55 16.28 31.32 24.79
C ASN A 55 16.28 29.78 24.89
N PRO A 56 15.80 29.06 23.85
CA PRO A 56 15.69 27.60 23.87
C PRO A 56 17.06 26.90 23.73
N GLY A 57 18.12 27.64 23.37
CA GLY A 57 19.45 27.07 23.12
C GLY A 57 19.58 26.26 21.84
N ARG A 58 18.56 26.27 20.97
CA ARG A 58 18.48 25.59 19.69
C ARG A 58 17.77 26.47 18.67
N HIS A 59 17.93 26.14 17.39
CA HIS A 59 17.20 26.81 16.31
C HIS A 59 15.69 26.60 16.43
N ILE A 60 14.91 27.68 16.29
CA ILE A 60 13.45 27.65 16.23
C ILE A 60 13.01 27.24 14.82
N PRO A 61 12.29 26.11 14.64
CA PRO A 61 11.80 25.69 13.34
C PRO A 61 10.87 26.72 12.70
N SER A 62 10.95 26.86 11.37
CA SER A 62 10.16 27.85 10.63
C SER A 62 8.64 27.72 10.82
N GLY A 63 8.13 26.49 10.99
CA GLY A 63 6.73 26.24 11.31
C GLY A 63 6.30 26.81 12.66
N ALA A 64 7.15 26.71 13.70
CA ALA A 64 6.87 27.31 15.00
C ALA A 64 6.87 28.84 14.89
N SER A 65 7.87 29.42 14.20
CA SER A 65 7.95 30.86 13.95
C SER A 65 6.79 31.41 13.11
N GLN A 66 6.23 30.63 12.18
CA GLN A 66 5.04 31.02 11.41
C GLN A 66 3.77 31.07 12.27
N VAL A 67 3.68 30.21 13.29
CA VAL A 67 2.55 30.16 14.22
C VAL A 67 2.65 31.29 15.24
N ASN A 68 3.77 31.40 15.95
CA ASN A 68 3.91 32.32 17.08
C ASN A 68 4.66 33.62 16.80
N GLY A 69 5.23 33.77 15.61
CA GLY A 69 6.00 34.96 15.23
C GLY A 69 7.34 35.11 15.93
N ILE A 70 7.79 34.15 16.73
CA ILE A 70 9.06 34.22 17.48
C ILE A 70 10.19 33.68 16.62
N THR A 71 11.22 34.51 16.40
CA THR A 71 12.40 34.15 15.60
C THR A 71 13.63 33.94 16.48
N ASP A 72 14.66 33.24 15.97
CA ASP A 72 15.93 33.06 16.71
C ASP A 72 16.55 34.40 17.13
N GLN A 73 16.39 35.45 16.33
CA GLN A 73 16.91 36.78 16.62
C GLN A 73 16.24 37.40 17.85
N MET A 74 14.94 37.16 18.05
CA MET A 74 14.17 37.69 19.18
C MET A 74 14.59 37.06 20.51
N VAL A 75 14.98 35.78 20.49
CA VAL A 75 15.32 35.02 21.71
C VAL A 75 16.83 34.92 21.96
N ALA A 76 17.68 35.41 21.06
CA ALA A 76 19.14 35.28 21.16
C ALA A 76 19.72 35.78 22.50
N TYR A 77 19.17 36.89 23.02
CA TYR A 77 19.58 37.51 24.28
C TYR A 77 18.60 37.26 25.44
N ALA A 78 17.56 36.46 25.21
CA ALA A 78 16.59 36.11 26.24
C ALA A 78 17.21 35.18 27.31
N PRO A 79 16.69 35.19 28.56
CA PRO A 79 17.15 34.28 29.60
C PRO A 79 16.89 32.80 29.23
N ARG A 80 17.72 31.90 29.76
CA ARG A 80 17.48 30.44 29.64
C ARG A 80 16.27 30.04 30.49
N PHE A 81 15.58 28.98 30.06
CA PHE A 81 14.35 28.53 30.71
C PHE A 81 14.53 28.22 32.21
N VAL A 82 15.69 27.72 32.63
CA VAL A 82 16.00 27.47 34.05
C VAL A 82 15.87 28.72 34.93
N LYS A 83 16.17 29.93 34.43
CA LYS A 83 15.98 31.14 35.25
C LYS A 83 14.51 31.55 35.28
N VAL A 84 13.88 31.52 34.12
CA VAL A 84 12.49 31.90 33.91
C VAL A 84 11.52 30.99 34.67
N LEU A 85 11.81 29.70 34.73
CA LEU A 85 10.98 28.70 35.40
C LEU A 85 10.91 28.94 36.91
N GLN A 86 12.02 29.33 37.56
CA GLN A 86 11.99 29.70 38.99
C GLN A 86 11.05 30.88 39.22
N GLU A 87 11.18 31.94 38.43
CA GLU A 87 10.36 33.15 38.54
C GLU A 87 8.87 32.83 38.31
N PHE A 88 8.55 31.93 37.39
CA PHE A 88 7.19 31.44 37.15
C PHE A 88 6.63 30.62 38.32
N LEU A 89 7.43 29.73 38.93
CA LEU A 89 7.02 28.93 40.09
C LEU A 89 6.73 29.84 41.29
N ASP A 90 7.57 30.85 41.54
CA ASP A 90 7.35 31.85 42.58
C ASP A 90 6.09 32.68 42.30
N PHE A 91 5.86 33.06 41.03
CA PHE A 91 4.68 33.82 40.63
C PHE A 91 3.36 33.07 40.86
N THR A 92 3.39 31.74 40.70
CA THR A 92 2.22 30.86 40.76
C THR A 92 1.97 30.25 42.14
N GLU A 93 2.87 30.46 43.10
CA GLU A 93 2.81 29.84 44.42
C GLU A 93 1.45 30.08 45.11
N GLY A 94 0.81 28.97 45.52
CA GLY A 94 -0.47 29.01 46.24
C GLY A 94 -1.73 29.22 45.37
N TYR A 95 -1.61 29.35 44.04
CA TYR A 95 -2.74 29.50 43.12
C TYR A 95 -2.98 28.25 42.27
N PRO A 96 -4.25 27.88 42.00
CA PRO A 96 -4.55 26.92 40.95
C PRO A 96 -4.19 27.46 39.56
N LEU A 97 -3.64 26.61 38.71
CA LEU A 97 -3.27 26.95 37.33
C LEU A 97 -4.44 26.71 36.38
N VAL A 98 -4.67 27.60 35.43
CA VAL A 98 -5.75 27.50 34.44
C VAL A 98 -5.13 27.61 33.05
N GLY A 99 -5.57 26.77 32.12
CA GLY A 99 -5.05 26.78 30.76
C GLY A 99 -5.95 25.98 29.82
N HIS A 100 -5.77 26.17 28.51
CA HIS A 100 -6.58 25.50 27.49
C HIS A 100 -5.74 24.37 26.89
N ASN A 101 -6.16 23.11 27.06
CA ASN A 101 -5.34 21.93 26.74
C ASN A 101 -4.07 21.78 27.62
N ILE A 102 -4.05 22.47 28.76
CA ILE A 102 -2.90 22.59 29.66
C ILE A 102 -2.42 21.25 30.23
N ALA A 103 -3.34 20.29 30.42
CA ALA A 103 -3.01 18.99 31.01
C ALA A 103 -2.23 18.09 30.02
N SER A 104 -2.54 18.22 28.73
CA SER A 104 -1.94 17.42 27.67
C SER A 104 -0.64 18.01 27.15
N PHE A 105 -0.44 19.33 27.31
CA PHE A 105 0.63 20.09 26.70
C PHE A 105 1.49 20.85 27.73
N ASP A 106 1.08 22.05 28.15
CA ASP A 106 1.92 23.01 28.88
C ASP A 106 2.44 22.48 30.22
N MET A 107 1.56 21.85 31.01
CA MET A 107 1.96 21.25 32.30
C MET A 107 3.02 20.17 32.14
N LYS A 108 3.12 19.51 30.98
CA LYS A 108 4.15 18.49 30.75
C LYS A 108 5.53 19.11 30.57
N PHE A 109 5.62 20.27 29.92
CA PHE A 109 6.88 21.02 29.81
C PHE A 109 7.31 21.54 31.18
N ILE A 110 6.39 22.19 31.92
CA ILE A 110 6.67 22.66 33.29
C ILE A 110 7.09 21.52 34.21
N CYS A 111 6.37 20.39 34.23
CA CYS A 111 6.73 19.24 35.08
C CYS A 111 8.09 18.65 34.69
N ARG A 112 8.34 18.46 33.39
CA ARG A 112 9.62 17.91 32.88
C ARG A 112 10.80 18.77 33.32
N ASP A 113 10.71 20.08 33.09
CA ASP A 113 11.83 20.98 33.34
C ASP A 113 11.99 21.29 34.83
N ALA A 114 10.90 21.33 35.60
CA ALA A 114 10.99 21.46 37.06
C ALA A 114 11.64 20.22 37.71
N GLU A 115 11.28 19.02 37.23
CA GLU A 115 11.91 17.77 37.69
C GLU A 115 13.38 17.72 37.28
N LYS A 116 13.71 18.13 36.05
CA LYS A 116 15.08 18.19 35.52
C LYS A 116 15.98 19.17 36.28
N TYR A 117 15.50 20.38 36.56
CA TYR A 117 16.33 21.45 37.13
C TYR A 117 16.28 21.53 38.66
N TYR A 118 15.16 21.16 39.29
CA TYR A 118 14.95 21.32 40.74
C TYR A 118 14.60 20.02 41.47
N GLY A 119 14.50 18.88 40.78
CA GLY A 119 14.18 17.59 41.40
C GLY A 119 12.80 17.52 42.06
N SER A 120 11.89 18.44 41.71
CA SER A 120 10.54 18.52 42.26
C SER A 120 9.53 18.89 41.17
N VAL A 121 8.26 18.53 41.37
CA VAL A 121 7.17 18.85 40.45
C VAL A 121 6.24 19.88 41.06
N PRO A 122 5.58 20.74 40.26
CA PRO A 122 4.61 21.71 40.77
C PRO A 122 3.52 21.04 41.62
N VAL A 123 3.24 21.62 42.78
CA VAL A 123 2.21 21.16 43.73
C VAL A 123 0.84 21.80 43.46
N ASN A 124 0.78 22.79 42.56
CA ASN A 124 -0.42 23.52 42.20
C ASN A 124 -1.47 22.59 41.57
N ASP A 125 -2.71 22.66 42.06
CA ASP A 125 -3.85 22.10 41.33
C ASP A 125 -4.05 22.86 40.02
N TYR A 126 -4.62 22.22 39.00
CA TYR A 126 -4.83 22.85 37.70
C TYR A 126 -6.22 22.59 37.11
N ILE A 127 -6.69 23.47 36.22
CA ILE A 127 -7.98 23.39 35.53
C ILE A 127 -7.71 23.50 34.04
N ASP A 128 -8.13 22.47 33.30
CA ASP A 128 -8.08 22.46 31.85
C ASP A 128 -9.42 22.92 31.29
N THR A 129 -9.42 24.05 30.58
CA THR A 129 -10.65 24.65 30.03
C THR A 129 -11.16 23.92 28.80
N LEU A 130 -10.35 23.09 28.11
CA LEU A 130 -10.78 22.35 26.92
C LEU A 130 -11.78 21.21 27.26
N PRO A 131 -11.49 20.28 28.20
CA PRO A 131 -12.49 19.31 28.67
C PRO A 131 -13.73 19.97 29.25
N LEU A 132 -13.56 21.12 29.93
CA LEU A 132 -14.65 21.90 30.49
C LEU A 132 -15.56 22.45 29.37
N ALA A 133 -14.98 23.00 28.31
CA ALA A 133 -15.70 23.54 27.16
C ALA A 133 -16.42 22.46 26.36
N ARG A 134 -15.77 21.31 26.11
CA ARG A 134 -16.41 20.15 25.44
C ARG A 134 -17.65 19.65 26.17
N LYS A 135 -17.62 19.70 27.50
CA LYS A 135 -18.76 19.29 28.33
C LYS A 135 -19.89 20.33 28.35
N HIS A 136 -19.55 21.62 28.33
CA HIS A 136 -20.51 22.72 28.44
C HIS A 136 -21.15 23.11 27.09
N LEU A 137 -20.38 23.03 26.01
CA LEU A 137 -20.77 23.43 24.65
C LEU A 137 -20.65 22.26 23.66
N PRO A 138 -21.37 21.13 23.84
CA PRO A 138 -21.18 19.93 23.03
C PRO A 138 -21.53 20.11 21.54
N ASN A 139 -22.28 21.15 21.19
CA ASN A 139 -22.76 21.42 19.83
C ASN A 139 -21.83 22.33 19.02
N LEU A 140 -20.72 22.82 19.60
CA LEU A 140 -19.71 23.59 18.87
C LEU A 140 -18.91 22.63 17.97
N SER A 141 -18.71 22.99 16.69
CA SER A 141 -18.01 22.15 15.71
C SER A 141 -16.55 21.87 16.12
N HIS A 142 -15.89 22.89 16.68
CA HIS A 142 -14.53 22.83 17.19
C HIS A 142 -14.45 23.63 18.50
N HIS A 143 -13.63 23.17 19.45
CA HIS A 143 -13.47 23.80 20.78
C HIS A 143 -12.11 24.48 20.93
N LYS A 144 -11.52 25.03 19.85
CA LYS A 144 -10.27 25.78 20.00
C LYS A 144 -10.53 27.04 20.82
N LEU A 145 -9.48 27.58 21.43
CA LEU A 145 -9.60 28.79 22.22
C LEU A 145 -10.16 29.97 21.40
N THR A 146 -9.75 30.11 20.14
CA THR A 146 -10.26 31.12 19.21
C THR A 146 -11.73 30.89 18.81
N ASP A 147 -12.15 29.64 18.66
CA ASP A 147 -13.56 29.28 18.39
C ASP A 147 -14.44 29.64 19.59
N LEU A 148 -13.96 29.37 20.81
CA LEU A 148 -14.64 29.72 22.05
C LEU A 148 -14.70 31.24 22.25
N ALA A 149 -13.60 31.95 21.99
CA ALA A 149 -13.57 33.40 22.03
C ALA A 149 -14.56 34.02 21.04
N SER A 150 -14.60 33.50 19.81
CA SER A 150 -15.56 33.92 18.78
C SER A 150 -17.01 33.66 19.21
N TYR A 151 -17.28 32.49 19.81
CA TYR A 151 -18.61 32.14 20.33
C TYR A 151 -19.09 33.14 21.40
N TYR A 152 -18.20 33.60 22.28
CA TYR A 152 -18.52 34.61 23.31
C TYR A 152 -18.40 36.06 22.82
N GLY A 153 -18.09 36.30 21.54
CA GLY A 153 -17.93 37.65 20.98
C GLY A 153 -16.68 38.39 21.48
N LEU A 154 -15.63 37.67 21.86
CA LEU A 154 -14.34 38.19 22.31
C LEU A 154 -13.39 38.38 21.11
N THR A 155 -12.43 39.30 21.23
CA THR A 155 -11.41 39.51 20.17
C THR A 155 -10.42 38.35 20.14
N THR A 156 -10.01 37.96 18.92
CA THR A 156 -8.95 36.97 18.66
C THR A 156 -7.66 37.63 18.13
N ASP A 157 -7.56 38.97 18.20
CA ASP A 157 -6.41 39.69 17.69
C ASP A 157 -5.14 39.31 18.48
N GLY A 158 -4.12 38.85 17.76
CA GLY A 158 -2.84 38.44 18.34
C GLY A 158 -2.85 37.07 19.02
N ALA A 159 -3.78 36.17 18.67
CA ALA A 159 -3.70 34.75 19.02
C ALA A 159 -2.36 34.12 18.60
N HIS A 160 -1.94 33.05 19.28
CA HIS A 160 -0.61 32.42 19.13
C HIS A 160 0.53 33.29 19.67
N ARG A 161 0.23 34.05 20.73
CA ARG A 161 1.19 34.72 21.59
C ARG A 161 0.76 34.42 23.01
N ALA A 162 1.67 33.89 23.82
CA ALA A 162 1.32 33.31 25.11
C ALA A 162 0.52 34.28 26.01
N LEU A 163 0.86 35.58 26.03
CA LEU A 163 0.14 36.57 26.84
C LEU A 163 -1.29 36.85 26.35
N ASN A 164 -1.48 36.92 25.04
CA ASN A 164 -2.80 37.15 24.46
C ASN A 164 -3.69 35.93 24.66
N ASP A 165 -3.13 34.73 24.51
CA ASP A 165 -3.84 33.48 24.76
C ASP A 165 -4.18 33.30 26.25
N CYS A 166 -3.31 33.74 27.17
CA CYS A 166 -3.66 33.83 28.59
C CYS A 166 -4.88 34.73 28.85
N ARG A 167 -4.92 35.93 28.25
CA ARG A 167 -6.04 36.87 28.42
C ARG A 167 -7.32 36.35 27.77
N MET A 168 -7.22 35.77 26.58
CA MET A 168 -8.34 35.16 25.87
C MET A 168 -8.93 34.00 26.68
N ASN A 169 -8.08 33.11 27.19
CA ASN A 169 -8.49 31.99 28.02
C ASN A 169 -9.09 32.43 29.36
N GLN A 170 -8.56 33.47 29.97
CA GLN A 170 -9.15 34.09 31.16
C GLN A 170 -10.59 34.55 30.89
N GLN A 171 -10.81 35.30 29.82
CA GLN A 171 -12.13 35.83 29.46
C GLN A 171 -13.11 34.71 29.11
N VAL A 172 -12.68 33.73 28.30
CA VAL A 172 -13.49 32.55 27.96
C VAL A 172 -13.88 31.77 29.22
N TYR A 173 -12.94 31.58 30.14
CA TYR A 173 -13.18 30.86 31.39
C TYR A 173 -14.21 31.59 32.28
N GLU A 174 -14.12 32.91 32.42
CA GLU A 174 -15.12 33.70 33.16
C GLU A 174 -16.51 33.68 32.50
N CYS A 175 -16.59 33.78 31.17
CA CYS A 175 -17.84 33.67 30.42
C CYS A 175 -18.50 32.30 30.65
N MET A 176 -17.73 31.22 30.52
CA MET A 176 -18.21 29.86 30.78
C MET A 176 -18.72 29.69 32.22
N VAL A 177 -18.00 30.23 33.20
CA VAL A 177 -18.39 30.13 34.62
C VAL A 177 -19.67 30.92 34.90
N LYS A 178 -19.82 32.10 34.28
CA LYS A 178 -21.02 32.93 34.39
C LYS A 178 -22.25 32.17 33.87
N GLU A 179 -22.17 31.57 32.68
CA GLU A 179 -23.25 30.75 32.13
C GLU A 179 -23.56 29.52 33.00
N MET A 180 -22.53 28.83 33.51
CA MET A 180 -22.72 27.68 34.40
C MET A 180 -23.41 28.06 35.72
N ARG A 181 -23.20 29.29 36.22
CA ARG A 181 -23.87 29.82 37.41
C ARG A 181 -25.31 30.23 37.10
N GLU A 182 -25.55 30.90 35.98
CA GLU A 182 -26.88 31.31 35.51
C GLU A 182 -27.78 30.08 35.21
N ALA A 183 -27.22 29.02 34.63
CA ALA A 183 -27.91 27.75 34.43
C ALA A 183 -28.27 27.02 35.75
N ARG A 184 -27.56 27.33 36.85
CA ARG A 184 -27.85 26.80 38.19
C ARG A 184 -28.88 27.65 38.96
N THR A 185 -28.91 28.97 38.76
CA THR A 185 -29.87 29.88 39.39
C THR A 185 -31.21 29.96 38.63
N GLY A 186 -31.22 29.69 37.32
CA GLY A 186 -32.40 29.73 36.46
C GLY A 186 -33.42 28.59 36.61
N LYS A 187 -33.25 27.67 37.57
CA LYS A 187 -34.23 26.58 37.84
C LYS A 187 -35.39 26.98 38.77
N SER A 188 -35.55 28.28 39.05
CA SER A 188 -36.58 28.79 39.97
C SER A 188 -37.12 30.17 39.53
N ALA A 189 -37.77 30.28 38.36
CA ALA A 189 -38.84 31.27 38.10
C ALA A 189 -39.44 31.11 36.69
N SER A 190 -40.76 30.88 36.67
CA SER A 190 -41.79 31.25 35.67
C SER A 190 -41.62 30.94 34.16
N SER A 191 -42.59 30.16 33.70
CA SER A 191 -43.23 30.07 32.39
C SER A 191 -43.44 31.41 31.64
N GLU A 192 -43.20 31.43 30.32
CA GLU A 192 -44.22 31.63 29.26
C GLU A 192 -43.62 31.71 27.83
N ASN A 193 -44.32 31.06 26.90
CA ASN A 193 -44.27 31.03 25.43
C ASN A 193 -43.34 31.97 24.62
N LYS A 194 -42.59 31.38 23.68
CA LYS A 194 -42.82 31.48 22.21
C LYS A 194 -41.92 30.50 21.45
N ALA A 195 -42.55 29.63 20.65
CA ALA A 195 -41.88 28.70 19.73
C ALA A 195 -41.22 29.45 18.55
N PRO A 196 -40.24 28.83 17.87
CA PRO A 196 -40.52 28.46 16.48
C PRO A 196 -40.11 27.01 16.11
N GLU A 197 -41.01 26.41 15.34
CA GLU A 197 -40.81 25.46 14.24
C GLU A 197 -39.90 24.24 14.44
N ARG A 198 -40.59 23.11 14.68
CA ARG A 198 -40.08 21.75 14.45
C ARG A 198 -39.96 21.46 12.95
N ASN A 199 -38.77 21.10 12.49
CA ASN A 199 -38.57 20.18 11.37
C ASN A 199 -38.14 18.81 11.91
N PRO A 200 -38.41 17.71 11.18
CA PRO A 200 -38.96 16.49 11.75
C PRO A 200 -37.92 15.65 12.50
N ALA A 201 -38.39 15.04 13.58
CA ALA A 201 -37.67 14.05 14.35
C ALA A 201 -37.07 12.96 13.45
N VAL A 202 -35.74 12.84 13.49
CA VAL A 202 -35.10 11.54 13.30
C VAL A 202 -35.65 10.65 14.42
N PRO A 203 -36.25 9.48 14.12
CA PRO A 203 -36.85 8.66 15.16
C PRO A 203 -35.74 8.19 16.11
N GLU A 204 -35.82 8.62 17.37
CA GLU A 204 -35.13 7.96 18.46
C GLU A 204 -35.54 6.48 18.42
N LYS A 205 -34.57 5.60 18.15
CA LYS A 205 -34.79 4.16 18.28
C LYS A 205 -35.22 3.90 19.73
N PRO A 206 -36.36 3.23 19.96
CA PRO A 206 -36.74 2.85 21.30
C PRO A 206 -35.64 1.94 21.87
N LYS A 207 -35.31 2.11 23.16
CA LYS A 207 -34.55 1.11 23.91
C LYS A 207 -35.37 -0.18 23.91
N HIS A 208 -35.15 -1.03 22.90
CA HIS A 208 -35.69 -2.37 22.87
C HIS A 208 -35.07 -3.15 24.02
N SER A 209 -35.92 -3.83 24.80
CA SER A 209 -35.45 -4.86 25.74
C SER A 209 -34.73 -5.94 24.93
N THR A 210 -33.40 -5.97 24.97
CA THR A 210 -32.63 -7.04 24.33
C THR A 210 -32.96 -8.36 25.02
N MET A 211 -33.36 -9.36 24.23
CA MET A 211 -33.58 -10.72 24.72
C MET A 211 -32.26 -11.48 24.75
N LYS A 212 -32.06 -12.30 25.77
CA LYS A 212 -30.92 -13.21 25.86
C LYS A 212 -31.27 -14.59 25.31
N LEU A 213 -30.48 -15.08 24.38
CA LEU A 213 -30.61 -16.40 23.77
C LEU A 213 -29.33 -17.20 24.00
N ARG A 214 -29.42 -18.34 24.68
CA ARG A 214 -28.29 -19.27 24.82
C ARG A 214 -28.47 -20.45 23.87
N GLY A 215 -27.55 -20.65 22.93
CA GLY A 215 -27.67 -21.68 21.91
C GLY A 215 -26.35 -22.31 21.49
N VAL A 216 -26.39 -23.60 21.13
CA VAL A 216 -25.26 -24.33 20.58
C VAL A 216 -25.31 -24.24 19.06
N VAL A 217 -24.22 -23.81 18.43
CA VAL A 217 -24.15 -23.61 16.98
C VAL A 217 -24.12 -24.97 16.30
N GLU A 218 -25.15 -25.28 15.54
CA GLU A 218 -25.30 -26.55 14.82
C GLU A 218 -24.72 -26.50 13.42
N ARG A 219 -24.94 -25.39 12.70
CA ARG A 219 -24.39 -25.18 11.37
C ARG A 219 -24.34 -23.69 11.01
N ILE A 220 -23.35 -23.33 10.22
CA ILE A 220 -23.22 -22.00 9.63
C ILE A 220 -23.75 -22.09 8.20
N THR A 221 -24.77 -21.30 7.89
CA THR A 221 -25.44 -21.30 6.57
C THR A 221 -24.72 -20.37 5.61
N TYR A 222 -24.21 -19.25 6.10
CA TYR A 222 -23.48 -18.25 5.30
C TYR A 222 -22.61 -17.40 6.23
N GLN A 223 -21.41 -17.02 5.78
CA GLN A 223 -20.54 -16.12 6.52
C GLN A 223 -19.78 -15.24 5.52
N ASN A 224 -19.84 -13.93 5.72
CA ASN A 224 -19.06 -12.96 4.99
C ASN A 224 -17.80 -12.61 5.81
N PRO A 225 -16.60 -12.99 5.34
CA PRO A 225 -15.35 -12.76 6.08
C PRO A 225 -14.87 -11.30 6.08
N GLU A 226 -15.39 -10.43 5.22
CA GLU A 226 -14.95 -9.03 5.13
C GLU A 226 -15.69 -8.11 6.13
N ASN A 227 -16.98 -8.35 6.37
CA ASN A 227 -17.80 -7.53 7.26
C ASN A 227 -18.37 -8.31 8.47
N GLY A 228 -18.08 -9.60 8.54
CA GLY A 228 -18.47 -10.48 9.65
C GLY A 228 -19.92 -10.92 9.69
N TYR A 229 -20.71 -10.55 8.68
CA TYR A 229 -22.11 -10.95 8.61
C TYR A 229 -22.24 -12.46 8.49
N THR A 230 -22.88 -13.07 9.48
CA THR A 230 -22.98 -14.52 9.62
C THR A 230 -24.45 -14.91 9.82
N VAL A 231 -24.86 -15.96 9.11
CA VAL A 231 -26.16 -16.62 9.23
C VAL A 231 -25.88 -18.02 9.76
N LEU A 232 -26.32 -18.31 10.98
CA LEU A 232 -26.07 -19.59 11.63
C LEU A 232 -27.35 -20.16 12.24
N LYS A 233 -27.34 -21.47 12.50
CA LYS A 233 -28.44 -22.20 13.10
C LYS A 233 -28.01 -22.70 14.48
N CYS A 234 -28.76 -22.33 15.51
CA CYS A 234 -28.50 -22.71 16.90
C CYS A 234 -29.57 -23.65 17.44
N ALA A 235 -29.15 -24.67 18.20
CA ALA A 235 -30.01 -25.42 19.10
C ALA A 235 -30.15 -24.66 20.43
N VAL A 236 -31.37 -24.30 20.82
CA VAL A 236 -31.67 -23.48 21.99
C VAL A 236 -32.54 -24.28 22.97
N LYS A 237 -32.25 -24.19 24.28
CA LYS A 237 -32.78 -25.10 25.31
C LYS A 237 -34.32 -25.15 25.48
N ASN A 238 -35.09 -24.32 24.78
CA ASN A 238 -36.55 -24.27 24.84
C ASN A 238 -37.23 -24.19 23.45
N TYR A 239 -36.50 -24.55 22.38
CA TYR A 239 -37.01 -24.55 21.01
C TYR A 239 -36.82 -25.95 20.40
N ASN A 240 -37.89 -26.51 19.83
CA ASN A 240 -37.84 -27.83 19.18
C ASN A 240 -37.11 -27.79 17.82
N ASP A 241 -37.09 -26.63 17.16
CA ASP A 241 -36.43 -26.41 15.88
C ASP A 241 -35.18 -25.52 16.01
N LEU A 242 -34.23 -25.68 15.07
CA LEU A 242 -33.03 -24.86 15.00
C LEU A 242 -33.35 -23.39 14.72
N VAL A 243 -32.96 -22.53 15.65
CA VAL A 243 -33.14 -21.08 15.58
C VAL A 243 -32.14 -20.48 14.60
N THR A 244 -32.61 -19.71 13.61
CA THR A 244 -31.74 -18.93 12.73
C THR A 244 -31.26 -17.68 13.46
N VAL A 245 -29.96 -17.50 13.59
CA VAL A 245 -29.35 -16.29 14.15
C VAL A 245 -28.58 -15.57 13.05
N ILE A 246 -28.78 -14.26 12.94
CA ILE A 246 -28.15 -13.39 11.96
C ILE A 246 -27.48 -12.21 12.66
N GLY A 247 -26.29 -11.80 12.23
CA GLY A 247 -25.57 -10.69 12.83
C GLY A 247 -24.08 -10.74 12.53
N ASN A 248 -23.30 -9.87 13.17
CA ASN A 248 -21.84 -9.91 13.06
C ASN A 248 -21.28 -10.96 14.03
N LEU A 249 -21.23 -12.22 13.59
CA LEU A 249 -20.80 -13.39 14.38
C LEU A 249 -19.56 -14.04 13.75
N LEU A 250 -18.47 -13.27 13.65
CA LEU A 250 -17.17 -13.73 13.13
C LEU A 250 -16.58 -14.85 13.98
N ASP A 251 -15.95 -15.82 13.32
CA ASP A 251 -15.23 -16.95 13.93
C ASP A 251 -16.04 -17.83 14.91
N VAL A 252 -17.37 -17.70 14.91
CA VAL A 252 -18.24 -18.66 15.57
C VAL A 252 -18.08 -20.02 14.90
N ASN A 253 -17.75 -21.04 15.69
CA ASN A 253 -17.54 -22.38 15.18
C ASN A 253 -18.75 -23.27 15.42
N VAL A 254 -18.90 -24.29 14.57
CA VAL A 254 -19.91 -25.34 14.80
C VAL A 254 -19.54 -26.09 16.08
N GLY A 255 -20.46 -26.13 17.04
CA GLY A 255 -20.25 -26.69 18.39
C GLY A 255 -20.07 -25.64 19.49
N SER A 256 -19.81 -24.37 19.15
CA SER A 256 -19.66 -23.28 20.12
C SER A 256 -20.96 -22.99 20.86
N VAL A 257 -20.88 -22.67 22.16
CA VAL A 257 -22.02 -22.24 22.97
C VAL A 257 -22.04 -20.73 23.05
N LEU A 258 -23.02 -20.13 22.38
CA LEU A 258 -23.18 -18.69 22.33
C LEU A 258 -24.22 -18.23 23.35
N LEU A 259 -23.92 -17.12 24.02
CA LEU A 259 -24.88 -16.28 24.71
C LEU A 259 -25.07 -15.03 23.84
N ILE A 260 -26.27 -14.85 23.31
CA ILE A 260 -26.57 -13.88 22.26
C ILE A 260 -27.60 -12.92 22.79
N ASP A 261 -27.27 -11.63 22.84
CA ASP A 261 -28.23 -10.57 23.12
C ASP A 261 -28.74 -10.02 21.78
N GLY A 262 -30.06 -9.92 21.65
CA GLY A 262 -30.63 -9.50 20.38
C GLY A 262 -32.14 -9.47 20.37
N ASN A 263 -32.68 -9.31 19.17
CA ASN A 263 -34.10 -9.13 18.94
C ASN A 263 -34.62 -10.05 17.83
N TRP A 264 -35.84 -10.55 17.98
CA TRP A 264 -36.49 -11.34 16.93
C TRP A 264 -36.93 -10.44 15.77
N LYS A 265 -36.62 -10.85 14.55
CA LYS A 265 -37.09 -10.23 13.31
C LYS A 265 -37.74 -11.30 12.43
N VAL A 266 -38.84 -10.94 11.77
CA VAL A 266 -39.49 -11.82 10.79
C VAL A 266 -39.17 -11.30 9.39
N ASP A 267 -38.52 -12.15 8.59
CA ASP A 267 -38.22 -11.87 7.18
C ASP A 267 -39.30 -12.50 6.28
N SER A 268 -39.72 -11.77 5.24
CA SER A 268 -40.81 -12.18 4.35
C SER A 268 -40.49 -13.39 3.48
N LYS A 269 -39.20 -13.72 3.29
CA LYS A 269 -38.72 -14.84 2.46
C LYS A 269 -38.12 -15.97 3.30
N TYR A 270 -37.51 -15.66 4.44
CA TYR A 270 -36.75 -16.62 5.26
C TYR A 270 -37.34 -16.90 6.64
N GLY A 271 -38.48 -16.30 6.98
CA GLY A 271 -39.22 -16.57 8.21
C GLY A 271 -38.59 -15.92 9.45
N ARG A 272 -38.81 -16.52 10.62
CA ARG A 272 -38.40 -15.95 11.92
C ARG A 272 -36.88 -16.13 12.15
N GLN A 273 -36.18 -15.04 12.40
CA GLN A 273 -34.74 -14.97 12.62
C GLN A 273 -34.42 -14.15 13.88
N PHE A 274 -33.36 -14.50 14.58
CA PHE A 274 -32.87 -13.76 15.74
C PHE A 274 -31.71 -12.87 15.31
N VAL A 275 -31.84 -11.55 15.46
CA VAL A 275 -30.80 -10.58 15.09
C VAL A 275 -29.91 -10.36 16.30
N ALA A 276 -28.66 -10.82 16.22
CA ALA A 276 -27.67 -10.62 17.27
C ALA A 276 -27.16 -9.17 17.27
N GLU A 277 -27.29 -8.49 18.40
CA GLU A 277 -26.73 -7.16 18.66
C GLU A 277 -25.37 -7.26 19.37
N SER A 278 -25.27 -8.17 20.34
CA SER A 278 -24.00 -8.59 20.96
C SER A 278 -24.02 -10.10 21.22
N TRP A 279 -22.85 -10.71 21.32
CA TRP A 279 -22.74 -12.11 21.66
C TRP A 279 -21.42 -12.38 22.40
N GLU A 280 -21.43 -13.43 23.20
CA GLU A 280 -20.25 -13.97 23.86
C GLU A 280 -20.22 -15.49 23.61
N GLU A 281 -19.03 -16.01 23.29
CA GLU A 281 -18.80 -17.45 23.27
C GLU A 281 -18.41 -17.88 24.67
N THR A 282 -19.29 -18.68 25.28
CA THR A 282 -19.03 -19.33 26.55
C THR A 282 -18.37 -20.68 26.30
N LEU A 283 -17.48 -21.07 27.21
CA LEU A 283 -16.93 -22.42 27.18
C LEU A 283 -18.07 -23.43 27.18
N PRO A 284 -18.02 -24.47 26.32
CA PRO A 284 -19.04 -25.49 26.31
C PRO A 284 -19.09 -26.19 27.66
N ALA A 285 -20.06 -25.86 28.50
CA ALA A 285 -20.28 -26.49 29.81
C ALA A 285 -20.96 -27.87 29.71
N THR A 286 -21.01 -28.44 28.51
CA THR A 286 -21.71 -29.71 28.25
C THR A 286 -20.79 -30.63 27.46
N VAL A 287 -20.82 -31.91 27.82
CA VAL A 287 -20.07 -33.00 27.16
C VAL A 287 -20.25 -32.96 25.64
N PHE A 288 -21.47 -32.75 25.15
CA PHE A 288 -21.78 -32.62 23.72
C PHE A 288 -21.09 -31.42 23.05
N GLY A 289 -21.08 -30.25 23.72
CA GLY A 289 -20.44 -29.04 23.19
C GLY A 289 -18.91 -29.17 23.14
N ILE A 290 -18.30 -29.80 24.13
CA ILE A 290 -16.84 -30.03 24.18
C ILE A 290 -16.43 -31.01 23.06
N GLU A 291 -17.18 -32.09 22.85
CA GLU A 291 -16.90 -33.06 21.78
C GLU A 291 -16.94 -32.40 20.40
N LYS A 292 -17.94 -31.54 20.15
CA LYS A 292 -18.06 -30.82 18.88
C LYS A 292 -16.97 -29.76 18.70
N TYR A 293 -16.66 -29.02 19.75
CA TYR A 293 -15.60 -28.01 19.72
C TYR A 293 -14.23 -28.63 19.39
N LEU A 294 -13.85 -29.70 20.08
CA LEU A 294 -12.60 -30.41 19.82
C LEU A 294 -12.59 -31.14 18.45
N GLY A 295 -13.75 -31.61 17.98
CA GLY A 295 -13.91 -32.32 16.72
C GLY A 295 -14.09 -31.42 15.48
N SER A 296 -14.15 -30.11 15.65
CA SER A 296 -14.40 -29.10 14.60
C SER A 296 -13.25 -28.92 13.59
N GLY A 297 -12.08 -29.48 13.90
CA GLY A 297 -10.86 -29.30 13.10
C GLY A 297 -10.03 -28.06 13.45
N LEU A 298 -10.45 -27.28 14.46
CA LEU A 298 -9.70 -26.11 14.96
C LEU A 298 -8.40 -26.48 15.68
N ILE A 299 -8.36 -27.68 16.28
CA ILE A 299 -7.21 -28.19 17.03
C ILE A 299 -6.54 -29.28 16.20
N LYS A 300 -5.36 -28.96 15.66
CA LYS A 300 -4.59 -29.92 14.88
C LYS A 300 -4.23 -31.11 15.76
N GLY A 301 -4.59 -32.31 15.31
CA GLY A 301 -4.35 -33.56 16.04
C GLY A 301 -5.59 -34.17 16.70
N VAL A 302 -6.71 -33.44 16.81
CA VAL A 302 -7.98 -33.97 17.34
C VAL A 302 -9.04 -34.04 16.23
N GLY A 303 -9.27 -35.23 15.69
CA GLY A 303 -10.41 -35.49 14.80
C GLY A 303 -11.67 -35.89 15.58
N PRO A 304 -12.86 -35.96 14.92
CA PRO A 304 -14.13 -36.27 15.59
C PRO A 304 -14.09 -37.57 16.43
N LYS A 305 -13.37 -38.59 15.96
CA LYS A 305 -13.17 -39.85 16.71
C LYS A 305 -12.35 -39.67 17.99
N PHE A 306 -11.32 -38.83 17.96
CA PHE A 306 -10.49 -38.55 19.14
C PHE A 306 -11.18 -37.59 20.09
N ALA A 307 -11.89 -36.58 19.59
CA ALA A 307 -12.72 -35.69 20.39
C ALA A 307 -13.72 -36.50 21.24
N LYS A 308 -14.40 -37.47 20.63
CA LYS A 308 -15.33 -38.36 21.33
C LYS A 308 -14.67 -39.23 22.41
N ARG A 309 -13.43 -39.65 22.20
CA ARG A 309 -12.67 -40.48 23.17
C ARG A 309 -12.12 -39.64 24.32
N ILE A 310 -11.56 -38.47 24.03
CA ILE A 310 -11.05 -37.53 25.04
C ILE A 310 -12.20 -37.10 25.95
N VAL A 311 -13.32 -36.68 25.36
CA VAL A 311 -14.50 -36.24 26.11
C VAL A 311 -15.21 -37.40 26.80
N GLY A 312 -15.17 -38.60 26.24
CA GLY A 312 -15.69 -39.80 26.89
C GLY A 312 -14.93 -40.17 28.17
N LEU A 313 -13.63 -39.85 28.25
CA LEU A 313 -12.79 -40.13 29.43
C LEU A 313 -12.81 -38.99 30.46
N PHE A 314 -12.71 -37.75 30.01
CA PHE A 314 -12.56 -36.58 30.90
C PHE A 314 -13.84 -35.74 31.07
N GLY A 315 -14.91 -36.06 30.35
CA GLY A 315 -16.21 -35.41 30.51
C GLY A 315 -16.13 -33.88 30.34
N THR A 316 -16.73 -33.16 31.29
CA THR A 316 -16.69 -31.68 31.33
C THR A 316 -15.31 -31.12 31.66
N ASP A 317 -14.45 -31.90 32.30
CA ASP A 317 -13.12 -31.47 32.78
C ASP A 317 -12.07 -31.54 31.67
N THR A 318 -12.45 -32.00 30.48
CA THR A 318 -11.58 -32.11 29.30
C THR A 318 -10.82 -30.80 29.00
N MET A 319 -11.47 -29.65 29.17
CA MET A 319 -10.87 -28.35 28.86
C MET A 319 -9.79 -27.99 29.88
N ASP A 320 -10.06 -28.23 31.17
CA ASP A 320 -9.11 -28.00 32.26
C ASP A 320 -7.91 -28.95 32.16
N VAL A 321 -8.14 -30.18 31.70
CA VAL A 321 -7.05 -31.13 31.42
C VAL A 321 -6.16 -30.61 30.28
N ILE A 322 -6.72 -30.09 29.20
CA ILE A 322 -5.91 -29.55 28.09
C ILE A 322 -5.14 -28.30 28.53
N GLU A 323 -5.72 -27.47 29.40
CA GLU A 323 -5.13 -26.19 29.83
C GLU A 323 -4.11 -26.32 30.97
N CYS A 324 -4.37 -27.18 31.95
CA CYS A 324 -3.56 -27.27 33.17
C CYS A 324 -2.71 -28.54 33.24
N ASP A 325 -3.08 -29.63 32.55
CA ASP A 325 -2.37 -30.91 32.64
C ASP A 325 -2.51 -31.76 31.36
N ILE A 326 -1.98 -31.25 30.25
CA ILE A 326 -2.13 -31.88 28.93
C ILE A 326 -1.48 -33.27 28.84
N SER A 327 -0.60 -33.59 29.79
CA SER A 327 0.12 -34.86 29.86
C SER A 327 -0.83 -36.05 30.05
N ARG A 328 -1.97 -35.81 30.73
CA ARG A 328 -3.04 -36.79 30.95
C ARG A 328 -3.74 -37.22 29.68
N LEU A 329 -3.61 -36.50 28.56
CA LEU A 329 -4.10 -36.97 27.26
C LEU A 329 -3.44 -38.29 26.81
N LYS A 330 -2.33 -38.72 27.43
CA LYS A 330 -1.75 -40.08 27.25
C LYS A 330 -2.67 -41.20 27.71
N GLU A 331 -3.57 -40.92 28.66
CA GLU A 331 -4.55 -41.89 29.19
C GLU A 331 -5.60 -42.25 28.12
N VAL A 332 -5.75 -41.43 27.08
CA VAL A 332 -6.65 -41.67 25.95
C VAL A 332 -5.96 -42.57 24.93
N GLU A 333 -6.50 -43.77 24.77
CA GLU A 333 -5.98 -44.78 23.87
C GLU A 333 -5.79 -44.23 22.42
N GLY A 334 -4.60 -44.41 21.84
CA GLY A 334 -4.26 -43.92 20.50
C GLY A 334 -3.77 -42.46 20.40
N ILE A 335 -3.61 -41.74 21.52
CA ILE A 335 -2.95 -40.43 21.58
C ILE A 335 -1.51 -40.59 22.08
N GLY A 336 -0.53 -40.53 21.17
CA GLY A 336 0.90 -40.56 21.51
C GLY A 336 1.52 -39.17 21.70
N GLU A 337 2.76 -39.09 22.19
CA GLU A 337 3.47 -37.84 22.51
C GLU A 337 3.55 -36.83 21.35
N LYS A 338 3.69 -37.31 20.12
CA LYS A 338 3.70 -36.44 18.93
C LYS A 338 2.39 -35.69 18.76
N ARG A 339 1.26 -36.34 19.06
CA ARG A 339 -0.08 -35.77 18.92
C ARG A 339 -0.40 -34.85 20.10
N ILE A 340 0.06 -35.17 21.32
CA ILE A 340 -0.05 -34.29 22.49
C ILE A 340 0.65 -32.95 22.23
N ARG A 341 1.88 -32.98 21.69
CA ARG A 341 2.60 -31.75 21.29
C ARG A 341 1.80 -30.92 20.27
N GLN A 342 1.25 -31.56 19.25
CA GLN A 342 0.41 -30.88 18.26
C GLN A 342 -0.84 -30.24 18.87
N ILE A 343 -1.49 -30.93 19.81
CA ILE A 343 -2.68 -30.41 20.52
C ILE A 343 -2.28 -29.22 21.39
N HIS A 344 -1.18 -29.33 22.15
CA HIS A 344 -0.66 -28.25 23.00
C HIS A 344 -0.37 -26.98 22.20
N GLU A 345 0.45 -27.09 21.16
CA GLU A 345 0.81 -25.96 20.30
C GLU A 345 -0.41 -25.36 19.60
N SER A 346 -1.36 -26.21 19.20
CA SER A 346 -2.60 -25.73 18.58
C SER A 346 -3.52 -25.04 19.60
N TRP A 347 -3.50 -25.45 20.86
CA TRP A 347 -4.32 -24.89 21.94
C TRP A 347 -3.78 -23.55 22.43
N GLU A 348 -2.48 -23.46 22.74
CA GLU A 348 -1.84 -22.19 23.12
C GLU A 348 -2.02 -21.12 22.04
N ARG A 349 -1.85 -21.50 20.76
CA ARG A 349 -2.09 -20.61 19.63
C ARG A 349 -3.52 -20.05 19.61
N GLN A 350 -4.52 -20.86 19.93
CA GLN A 350 -5.93 -20.40 19.95
C GLN A 350 -6.21 -19.47 21.13
N LYS A 351 -5.64 -19.76 22.30
CA LYS A 351 -5.79 -18.92 23.50
C LYS A 351 -5.23 -17.51 23.28
N GLU A 352 -4.06 -17.40 22.67
CA GLU A 352 -3.46 -16.09 22.42
C GLU A 352 -4.16 -15.30 21.30
N ILE A 353 -4.62 -15.97 20.25
CA ILE A 353 -5.49 -15.32 19.24
C ILE A 353 -6.74 -14.73 19.90
N LYS A 354 -7.35 -15.46 20.85
CA LYS A 354 -8.50 -14.97 21.63
C LYS A 354 -8.17 -13.73 22.47
N ASN A 355 -7.00 -13.68 23.11
CA ASN A 355 -6.56 -12.49 23.85
C ASN A 355 -6.43 -11.27 22.94
N VAL A 356 -5.86 -11.44 21.74
CA VAL A 356 -5.77 -10.37 20.73
C VAL A 356 -7.16 -9.94 20.28
N MET A 357 -8.08 -10.88 20.06
CA MET A 357 -9.48 -10.56 19.70
C MET A 357 -10.18 -9.75 20.78
N LEU A 358 -10.08 -10.16 22.05
CA LEU A 358 -10.66 -9.44 23.18
C LEU A 358 -10.11 -8.01 23.27
N PHE A 359 -8.78 -7.87 23.14
CA PHE A 359 -8.15 -6.55 23.11
C PHE A 359 -8.70 -5.66 21.98
N LEU A 360 -8.85 -6.19 20.76
CA LEU A 360 -9.42 -5.42 19.64
C LEU A 360 -10.88 -5.05 19.91
N GLN A 361 -11.68 -5.99 20.43
CA GLN A 361 -13.09 -5.79 20.74
C GLN A 361 -13.31 -4.74 21.84
N ASP A 362 -12.48 -4.76 22.89
CA ASP A 362 -12.50 -3.77 23.98
C ASP A 362 -12.28 -2.34 23.46
N HIS A 363 -11.56 -2.20 22.35
CA HIS A 363 -11.31 -0.92 21.69
C HIS A 363 -12.23 -0.72 20.46
N GLY A 364 -13.29 -1.52 20.30
CA GLY A 364 -14.26 -1.38 19.21
C GLY A 364 -13.70 -1.66 17.81
N VAL A 365 -12.59 -2.38 17.70
CA VAL A 365 -11.93 -2.79 16.44
C VAL A 365 -12.44 -4.16 16.00
N SER A 366 -12.53 -4.38 14.68
CA SER A 366 -12.96 -5.67 14.11
C SER A 366 -11.98 -6.80 14.49
N THR A 367 -12.52 -7.89 15.03
CA THR A 367 -11.75 -9.10 15.38
C THR A 367 -11.25 -9.87 14.16
N SER A 368 -11.75 -9.57 12.95
CA SER A 368 -11.32 -10.16 11.67
C SER A 368 -9.81 -10.05 11.39
N PHE A 369 -9.12 -9.11 12.04
CA PHE A 369 -7.69 -8.91 11.90
C PHE A 369 -6.85 -9.69 12.93
N ALA A 370 -7.44 -10.16 14.03
CA ALA A 370 -6.71 -10.74 15.16
C ALA A 370 -5.85 -11.94 14.76
N ALA A 371 -6.39 -12.84 13.95
CA ALA A 371 -5.65 -14.02 13.46
C ALA A 371 -4.45 -13.62 12.59
N LYS A 372 -4.56 -12.53 11.80
CA LYS A 372 -3.46 -12.02 10.97
C LYS A 372 -2.39 -11.34 11.83
N ILE A 373 -2.81 -10.54 12.80
CA ILE A 373 -1.92 -9.84 13.75
C ILE A 373 -1.13 -10.85 14.57
N TYR A 374 -1.81 -11.85 15.14
CA TYR A 374 -1.16 -12.90 15.90
C TYR A 374 -0.19 -13.74 15.06
N ARG A 375 -0.53 -14.03 13.80
CA ARG A 375 0.39 -14.75 12.91
C ARG A 375 1.70 -13.99 12.69
N GLN A 376 1.65 -12.65 12.64
CA GLN A 376 2.81 -11.82 12.35
C GLN A 376 3.66 -11.52 13.60
N TYR A 377 3.03 -11.24 14.74
CA TYR A 377 3.72 -10.80 15.95
C TYR A 377 3.69 -11.78 17.11
N GLY A 378 2.95 -12.88 16.99
CA GLY A 378 2.77 -13.85 18.06
C GLY A 378 2.26 -13.17 19.33
N ASN A 379 2.93 -13.47 20.45
CA ASN A 379 2.52 -13.01 21.77
C ASN A 379 2.73 -11.48 21.96
N ASP A 380 3.56 -10.83 21.15
CA ASP A 380 3.81 -9.38 21.22
C ASP A 380 2.74 -8.54 20.51
N SER A 381 1.71 -9.19 19.94
CA SER A 381 0.66 -8.54 19.15
C SER A 381 0.04 -7.32 19.84
N ILE A 382 -0.40 -7.48 21.09
CA ILE A 382 -1.08 -6.39 21.82
C ILE A 382 -0.10 -5.24 22.12
N ALA A 383 1.13 -5.55 22.53
CA ALA A 383 2.13 -4.54 22.85
C ALA A 383 2.50 -3.69 21.63
N LYS A 384 2.77 -4.35 20.49
CA LYS A 384 3.12 -3.66 19.24
C LYS A 384 1.98 -2.81 18.70
N VAL A 385 0.74 -3.30 18.78
CA VAL A 385 -0.44 -2.52 18.36
C VAL A 385 -0.63 -1.29 19.23
N LYS A 386 -0.42 -1.39 20.55
CA LYS A 386 -0.52 -0.22 21.47
C LYS A 386 0.58 0.81 21.24
N GLU A 387 1.81 0.35 20.96
CA GLU A 387 2.95 1.23 20.73
C GLU A 387 2.80 2.01 19.41
N ASN A 388 2.50 1.31 18.32
CA ASN A 388 2.31 1.93 17.02
C ASN A 388 1.35 1.10 16.14
N PRO A 389 0.05 1.44 16.10
CA PRO A 389 -0.94 0.74 15.28
C PRO A 389 -0.65 0.79 13.78
N PHE A 390 0.12 1.78 13.32
CA PHE A 390 0.43 1.92 11.90
C PHE A 390 1.42 0.87 11.39
N ARG A 391 2.17 0.19 12.27
CA ARG A 391 3.00 -0.97 11.90
C ARG A 391 2.18 -2.11 11.30
N LEU A 392 0.90 -2.18 11.65
CA LEU A 392 -0.03 -3.16 11.07
C LEU A 392 -0.16 -2.98 9.55
N ALA A 393 -0.06 -1.75 9.05
CA ALA A 393 -0.14 -1.48 7.61
C ALA A 393 1.12 -1.94 6.86
N ASP A 394 2.28 -1.89 7.51
CA ASP A 394 3.56 -2.27 6.92
C ASP A 394 3.79 -3.79 6.99
N ASP A 395 3.50 -4.40 8.14
CA ASP A 395 3.88 -5.78 8.44
C ASP A 395 2.80 -6.81 8.05
N ILE A 396 1.54 -6.40 7.86
CA ILE A 396 0.41 -7.33 7.67
C ILE A 396 -0.33 -7.08 6.36
N TRP A 397 -0.19 -8.03 5.45
CA TRP A 397 -0.91 -7.99 4.18
C TRP A 397 -2.44 -8.00 4.34
N GLY A 398 -3.08 -7.03 3.69
CA GLY A 398 -4.52 -6.81 3.74
C GLY A 398 -4.99 -5.86 4.86
N ILE A 399 -4.08 -5.33 5.69
CA ILE A 399 -4.35 -4.17 6.52
C ILE A 399 -3.69 -2.97 5.81
N GLY A 400 -4.49 -2.03 5.34
CA GLY A 400 -3.97 -0.79 4.74
C GLY A 400 -3.84 0.32 5.76
N PHE A 401 -3.14 1.41 5.41
CA PHE A 401 -3.01 2.60 6.25
C PHE A 401 -4.36 3.12 6.77
N LYS A 402 -5.39 3.20 5.91
CA LYS A 402 -6.74 3.64 6.32
C LYS A 402 -7.36 2.77 7.41
N THR A 403 -7.13 1.45 7.33
CA THR A 403 -7.60 0.51 8.35
C THR A 403 -6.82 0.71 9.64
N ALA A 404 -5.49 0.85 9.56
CA ALA A 404 -4.64 1.14 10.70
C ALA A 404 -4.97 2.50 11.36
N ASP A 405 -5.32 3.51 10.57
CA ASP A 405 -5.73 4.84 11.07
C ASP A 405 -7.06 4.76 11.82
N SER A 406 -8.03 3.99 11.30
CA SER A 406 -9.29 3.73 12.03
C SER A 406 -9.07 2.96 13.34
N ILE A 407 -8.08 2.06 13.38
CA ILE A 407 -7.67 1.36 14.61
C ILE A 407 -7.01 2.34 15.58
N ALA A 408 -6.10 3.19 15.09
CA ALA A 408 -5.41 4.20 15.89
C ALA A 408 -6.37 5.20 16.53
N GLU A 409 -7.37 5.68 15.79
CA GLU A 409 -8.41 6.58 16.28
C GLU A 409 -9.20 5.93 17.44
N LYS A 410 -9.60 4.67 17.26
CA LYS A 410 -10.30 3.89 18.28
C LYS A 410 -9.46 3.58 19.53
N LEU A 411 -8.14 3.50 19.37
CA LEU A 411 -7.18 3.39 20.48
C LEU A 411 -6.91 4.73 21.19
N GLY A 412 -7.54 5.82 20.74
CA GLY A 412 -7.41 7.15 21.34
C GLY A 412 -6.20 7.96 20.88
N ILE A 413 -5.57 7.60 19.75
CA ILE A 413 -4.50 8.40 19.15
C ILE A 413 -5.10 9.66 18.55
N GLY A 414 -4.67 10.83 19.03
CA GLY A 414 -5.16 12.13 18.56
C GLY A 414 -4.82 12.41 17.09
N LYS A 415 -5.64 13.25 16.43
CA LYS A 415 -5.49 13.55 15.00
C LYS A 415 -4.11 14.14 14.64
N GLU A 416 -3.54 14.94 15.54
CA GLU A 416 -2.25 15.61 15.38
C GLU A 416 -1.09 14.89 16.09
N ALA A 417 -1.30 13.66 16.54
CA ALA A 417 -0.23 12.89 17.16
C ALA A 417 0.89 12.64 16.14
N PHE A 418 2.14 12.94 16.52
CA PHE A 418 3.32 12.77 15.66
C PHE A 418 3.37 11.39 14.99
N VAL A 419 3.08 10.31 15.72
CA VAL A 419 3.08 8.94 15.19
C VAL A 419 2.10 8.78 14.02
N ARG A 420 0.90 9.37 14.11
CA ARG A 420 -0.12 9.36 13.06
C ARG A 420 0.30 10.23 11.86
N LEU A 421 0.74 11.46 12.12
CA LEU A 421 1.15 12.39 11.05
C LEU A 421 2.34 11.84 10.26
N ARG A 422 3.37 11.36 10.96
CA ARG A 422 4.56 10.73 10.36
C ARG A 422 4.18 9.52 9.50
N SER A 423 3.36 8.61 10.01
CA SER A 423 2.90 7.45 9.24
C SER A 423 2.04 7.86 8.03
N GLY A 424 1.22 8.91 8.15
CA GLY A 424 0.45 9.43 7.02
C GLY A 424 1.28 10.12 5.95
N ILE A 425 2.34 10.86 6.32
CA ILE A 425 3.30 11.44 5.37
C ILE A 425 4.04 10.33 4.62
N MET A 426 4.55 9.31 5.34
CA MET A 426 5.21 8.15 4.74
C MET A 426 4.28 7.39 3.78
N TYR A 427 3.03 7.15 4.20
CA TYR A 427 2.02 6.53 3.34
C TYR A 427 1.70 7.39 2.11
N THR A 428 1.63 8.72 2.25
CA THR A 428 1.39 9.62 1.13
C THR A 428 2.55 9.57 0.12
N LEU A 429 3.80 9.57 0.59
CA LEU A 429 4.98 9.38 -0.25
C LEU A 429 4.96 8.00 -0.94
N SER A 430 4.64 6.93 -0.22
CA SER A 430 4.53 5.59 -0.79
C SER A 430 3.43 5.52 -1.85
N SER A 431 2.27 6.13 -1.60
CA SER A 431 1.17 6.19 -2.57
C SER A 431 1.55 6.98 -3.83
N LEU A 432 2.35 8.05 -3.70
CA LEU A 432 2.88 8.76 -4.86
C LEU A 432 3.92 7.90 -5.61
N ALA A 433 4.71 7.10 -4.89
CA ALA A 433 5.62 6.14 -5.49
C ALA A 433 4.90 5.02 -6.26
N ASP A 434 3.76 4.54 -5.74
CA ASP A 434 2.88 3.59 -6.41
C ASP A 434 2.24 4.18 -7.69
N GLU A 435 2.07 5.52 -7.74
CA GLU A 435 1.68 6.25 -8.96
C GLU A 435 2.84 6.44 -9.95
N GLY A 436 4.06 6.05 -9.55
CA GLY A 436 5.27 6.07 -10.36
C GLY A 436 6.25 7.22 -10.05
N HIS A 437 5.95 8.09 -9.09
CA HIS A 437 6.82 9.22 -8.72
C HIS A 437 8.02 8.77 -7.88
N VAL A 438 9.23 9.26 -8.18
CA VAL A 438 10.44 8.98 -7.37
C VAL A 438 10.50 9.90 -6.14
N TYR A 439 10.02 11.13 -6.30
CA TYR A 439 9.92 12.14 -5.25
C TYR A 439 8.58 12.89 -5.30
N ALA A 440 8.27 13.62 -4.24
CA ALA A 440 7.16 14.57 -4.19
C ALA A 440 7.69 16.00 -4.02
N TYR A 441 7.05 16.99 -4.63
CA TYR A 441 7.30 18.39 -4.28
C TYR A 441 6.80 18.66 -2.85
N LYS A 442 7.54 19.44 -2.05
CA LYS A 442 7.17 19.72 -0.65
C LYS A 442 5.71 20.19 -0.51
N GLY A 443 5.27 21.14 -1.34
CA GLY A 443 3.88 21.61 -1.35
C GLY A 443 2.85 20.56 -1.78
N GLN A 444 3.18 19.71 -2.76
CA GLN A 444 2.31 18.60 -3.20
C GLN A 444 2.11 17.59 -2.07
N LEU A 445 3.18 17.26 -1.35
CA LEU A 445 3.18 16.31 -0.24
C LEU A 445 2.34 16.83 0.93
N ILE A 446 2.58 18.09 1.34
CA ILE A 446 1.87 18.71 2.47
C ILE A 446 0.36 18.72 2.20
N LYS A 447 -0.05 19.21 1.03
CA LYS A 447 -1.48 19.30 0.67
C LYS A 447 -2.15 17.92 0.69
N ARG A 448 -1.53 16.93 0.05
CA ARG A 448 -2.11 15.58 -0.06
C ARG A 448 -2.12 14.85 1.29
N ALA A 449 -1.13 15.07 2.14
CA ALA A 449 -1.09 14.52 3.49
C ALA A 449 -2.12 15.20 4.40
N ALA A 450 -2.30 16.52 4.32
CA ALA A 450 -3.31 17.27 5.06
C ALA A 450 -4.74 16.81 4.71
N GLU A 451 -5.03 16.64 3.40
CA GLU A 451 -6.31 16.10 2.92
C GLU A 451 -6.55 14.66 3.41
N LEU A 452 -5.52 13.81 3.43
CA LEU A 452 -5.64 12.42 3.87
C LEU A 452 -5.87 12.30 5.38
N LEU A 453 -5.14 13.09 6.16
CA LEU A 453 -5.09 13.00 7.62
C LEU A 453 -6.17 13.85 8.30
N GLU A 454 -6.82 14.74 7.56
CA GLU A 454 -7.71 15.79 8.08
C GLU A 454 -7.01 16.60 9.18
N ALA A 455 -5.75 16.97 8.93
CA ALA A 455 -4.88 17.70 9.85
C ALA A 455 -4.45 19.04 9.25
N GLU A 456 -4.06 19.98 10.10
CA GLU A 456 -3.58 21.29 9.63
C GLU A 456 -2.24 21.18 8.90
N GLU A 457 -2.06 22.00 7.86
CA GLU A 457 -0.82 22.03 7.08
C GLU A 457 0.38 22.40 7.96
N SER A 458 0.21 23.27 8.97
CA SER A 458 1.24 23.64 9.95
C SER A 458 1.77 22.42 10.72
N SER A 459 0.89 21.56 11.25
CA SER A 459 1.26 20.33 11.95
C SER A 459 1.99 19.35 11.03
N ILE A 460 1.58 19.26 9.76
CA ILE A 460 2.26 18.44 8.74
C ILE A 460 3.66 18.98 8.44
N VAL A 461 3.82 20.30 8.31
CA VAL A 461 5.12 20.94 8.08
C VAL A 461 6.05 20.69 9.26
N MET A 462 5.59 20.90 10.49
CA MET A 462 6.39 20.65 11.70
C MET A 462 6.83 19.19 11.79
N THR A 463 5.91 18.26 11.50
CA THR A 463 6.21 16.82 11.49
C THR A 463 7.22 16.48 10.40
N LEU A 464 7.08 17.05 9.20
CA LEU A 464 8.01 16.84 8.08
C LEU A 464 9.41 17.37 8.39
N ASP A 465 9.51 18.55 9.01
CA ASP A 465 10.80 19.12 9.42
C ASP A 465 11.49 18.23 10.48
N GLN A 466 10.72 17.64 11.40
CA GLN A 466 11.25 16.65 12.34
C GLN A 466 11.69 15.36 11.62
N MET A 467 10.90 14.84 10.67
CA MET A 467 11.28 13.66 9.86
C MET A 467 12.55 13.90 9.04
N LEU A 468 12.79 15.12 8.57
CA LEU A 468 14.03 15.52 7.90
C LEU A 468 15.22 15.52 8.87
N ALA A 469 15.02 16.01 10.11
CA ALA A 469 16.05 15.96 11.15
C ALA A 469 16.40 14.52 11.55
N ASP A 470 15.37 13.66 11.66
CA ASP A 470 15.51 12.24 11.99
C ASP A 470 16.04 11.39 10.81
N LYS A 471 16.15 11.99 9.61
CA LYS A 471 16.54 11.34 8.34
C LYS A 471 15.59 10.22 7.89
N ASP A 472 14.34 10.26 8.34
CA ASP A 472 13.26 9.40 7.85
C ASP A 472 12.96 9.69 6.36
N VAL A 473 13.16 10.95 5.94
CA VAL A 473 13.03 11.41 4.55
C VAL A 473 14.23 12.27 4.16
N ILE A 474 14.46 12.43 2.86
CA ILE A 474 15.56 13.24 2.31
C ILE A 474 14.97 14.41 1.52
N SER A 475 15.46 15.63 1.79
CA SER A 475 15.14 16.82 1.00
C SER A 475 16.30 17.17 0.07
N GLU A 476 15.99 17.60 -1.16
CA GLU A 476 16.95 18.18 -2.09
C GLU A 476 16.36 19.42 -2.79
N PRO A 477 17.13 20.52 -2.89
CA PRO A 477 16.70 21.69 -3.64
C PRO A 477 16.88 21.46 -5.15
N VAL A 478 15.83 21.68 -5.95
CA VAL A 478 15.89 21.48 -7.41
C VAL A 478 16.04 22.80 -8.17
N SER A 479 15.22 23.80 -7.85
CA SER A 479 15.34 25.16 -8.39
C SER A 479 14.59 26.16 -7.50
N GLU A 480 14.98 27.44 -7.57
CA GLU A 480 14.30 28.53 -6.84
C GLU A 480 12.80 28.62 -7.16
N GLU A 481 12.39 28.30 -8.39
CA GLU A 481 10.99 28.35 -8.83
C GLU A 481 10.15 27.12 -8.43
N LYS A 482 10.75 25.93 -8.31
CA LYS A 482 10.01 24.67 -8.06
C LYS A 482 10.03 24.21 -6.60
N GLY A 483 10.88 24.83 -5.79
CA GLY A 483 11.04 24.52 -4.36
C GLY A 483 11.72 23.18 -4.09
N ASP A 484 11.70 22.78 -2.82
CA ASP A 484 12.32 21.55 -2.33
C ASP A 484 11.52 20.30 -2.75
N VAL A 485 12.24 19.23 -3.05
CA VAL A 485 11.67 17.90 -3.28
C VAL A 485 11.99 16.96 -2.12
N ILE A 486 11.04 16.09 -1.80
CA ILE A 486 11.12 15.15 -0.69
C ILE A 486 11.12 13.72 -1.25
N TYR A 487 12.09 12.93 -0.80
CA TYR A 487 12.28 11.53 -1.17
C TYR A 487 12.09 10.61 0.02
N LEU A 488 11.61 9.40 -0.26
CA LEU A 488 11.92 8.26 0.60
C LEU A 488 13.38 7.84 0.35
N PRO A 489 14.16 7.52 1.39
CA PRO A 489 15.58 7.19 1.25
C PRO A 489 15.90 6.12 0.19
N PRO A 490 15.14 5.00 0.07
CA PRO A 490 15.42 3.98 -0.95
C PRO A 490 15.37 4.53 -2.37
N PHE A 491 14.46 5.45 -2.68
CA PHE A 491 14.31 6.03 -4.02
C PHE A 491 15.40 7.06 -4.30
N TYR A 492 15.77 7.89 -3.32
CA TYR A 492 16.89 8.83 -3.45
C TYR A 492 18.20 8.10 -3.78
N TYR A 493 18.57 7.11 -2.96
CA TYR A 493 19.81 6.36 -3.18
C TYR A 493 19.77 5.51 -4.45
N ALA A 494 18.59 5.04 -4.87
CA ALA A 494 18.44 4.37 -6.16
C ALA A 494 18.66 5.33 -7.34
N GLU A 495 18.09 6.53 -7.31
CA GLU A 495 18.24 7.52 -8.37
C GLU A 495 19.71 7.97 -8.53
N VAL A 496 20.34 8.33 -7.41
CA VAL A 496 21.75 8.70 -7.37
C VAL A 496 22.65 7.54 -7.79
N GLY A 497 22.35 6.33 -7.33
CA GLY A 497 23.09 5.10 -7.64
C GLY A 497 23.07 4.76 -9.13
N VAL A 498 21.88 4.78 -9.75
CA VAL A 498 21.72 4.55 -11.20
C VAL A 498 22.52 5.57 -11.99
N ALA A 499 22.36 6.87 -11.70
CA ALA A 499 23.09 7.93 -12.40
C ALA A 499 24.62 7.76 -12.26
N ALA A 500 25.12 7.41 -11.07
CA ALA A 500 26.55 7.18 -10.84
C ALA A 500 27.09 5.95 -11.59
N LYS A 501 26.37 4.82 -11.57
CA LYS A 501 26.81 3.58 -12.22
C LYS A 501 26.78 3.67 -13.74
N ILE A 502 25.75 4.29 -14.32
CA ILE A 502 25.67 4.52 -15.77
C ILE A 502 26.84 5.38 -16.25
N ARG A 503 27.16 6.47 -15.52
CA ARG A 503 28.34 7.30 -15.82
C ARG A 503 29.64 6.52 -15.72
N LYS A 504 29.81 5.71 -14.67
CA LYS A 504 30.99 4.86 -14.52
C LYS A 504 31.13 3.86 -15.68
N LEU A 505 30.03 3.31 -16.18
CA LEU A 505 30.05 2.45 -17.37
C LEU A 505 30.45 3.24 -18.63
N LEU A 506 29.92 4.44 -18.84
CA LEU A 506 30.26 5.26 -20.01
C LEU A 506 31.72 5.72 -20.03
N GLN A 507 32.31 5.99 -18.87
CA GLN A 507 33.71 6.44 -18.75
C GLN A 507 34.73 5.31 -18.92
N ASN A 508 34.33 4.06 -18.63
CA ASN A 508 35.25 2.93 -18.68
C ASN A 508 35.12 2.16 -20.01
N PRO A 509 36.22 1.91 -20.73
CA PRO A 509 36.18 1.08 -21.92
C PRO A 509 35.76 -0.35 -21.58
N ALA A 510 35.32 -1.07 -22.59
CA ALA A 510 35.11 -2.51 -22.45
C ALA A 510 36.46 -3.22 -22.27
N GLN A 511 36.52 -4.29 -21.47
CA GLN A 511 37.76 -5.04 -21.19
C GLN A 511 37.72 -6.46 -21.78
N ASP A 512 36.77 -6.71 -22.68
CA ASP A 512 36.55 -7.99 -23.31
C ASP A 512 37.41 -8.20 -24.57
N ARG A 513 37.40 -9.44 -25.08
CA ARG A 513 38.17 -9.85 -26.26
C ARG A 513 37.82 -9.04 -27.52
N LEU A 514 36.55 -8.71 -27.71
CA LEU A 514 36.11 -7.91 -28.86
C LEU A 514 36.70 -6.50 -28.79
N TRP A 515 36.72 -5.87 -27.61
CA TRP A 515 37.37 -4.56 -27.44
C TRP A 515 38.85 -4.61 -27.78
N THR A 516 39.59 -5.60 -27.26
CA THR A 516 41.02 -5.76 -27.53
C THR A 516 41.29 -5.93 -29.02
N SER A 517 40.59 -6.86 -29.68
CA SER A 517 40.72 -7.08 -31.13
C SER A 517 40.35 -5.83 -31.94
N LEU A 518 39.33 -5.09 -31.54
CA LEU A 518 38.91 -3.87 -32.20
C LEU A 518 39.97 -2.76 -32.07
N MET A 519 40.55 -2.58 -30.88
CA MET A 519 41.58 -1.56 -30.64
C MET A 519 42.89 -1.89 -31.37
N GLU A 520 43.29 -3.16 -31.41
CA GLU A 520 44.44 -3.60 -32.21
C GLU A 520 44.22 -3.34 -33.70
N ALA A 521 43.04 -3.68 -34.23
CA ALA A 521 42.70 -3.43 -35.63
C ALA A 521 42.68 -1.92 -35.95
N ARG A 522 42.15 -1.08 -35.05
CA ARG A 522 42.18 0.38 -35.18
C ARG A 522 43.62 0.92 -35.19
N ARG A 523 44.48 0.42 -34.31
CA ARG A 523 45.92 0.79 -34.29
C ARG A 523 46.62 0.39 -35.57
N ARG A 524 46.35 -0.82 -36.10
CA ARG A 524 46.97 -1.33 -37.32
C ARG A 524 46.54 -0.58 -38.58
N THR A 525 45.27 -0.18 -38.65
CA THR A 525 44.68 0.45 -39.85
C THR A 525 44.69 1.98 -39.81
N GLY A 526 44.91 2.59 -38.64
CA GLY A 526 44.77 4.04 -38.43
C GLY A 526 43.32 4.55 -38.45
N ASN A 527 42.33 3.70 -38.75
CA ASN A 527 40.94 4.09 -38.86
C ASN A 527 40.24 4.02 -37.49
N ARG A 528 40.04 5.18 -36.84
CA ARG A 528 39.34 5.27 -35.55
C ARG A 528 37.85 4.88 -35.60
N ALA A 529 37.22 4.96 -36.77
CA ALA A 529 35.82 4.61 -36.98
C ALA A 529 35.60 3.12 -37.29
N LEU A 530 36.67 2.32 -37.34
CA LEU A 530 36.56 0.88 -37.63
C LEU A 530 35.64 0.20 -36.60
N SER A 531 34.69 -0.58 -37.11
CA SER A 531 33.78 -1.43 -36.35
C SER A 531 33.74 -2.83 -36.97
N ILE A 532 32.91 -3.71 -36.42
CA ILE A 532 32.72 -5.08 -36.92
C ILE A 532 32.13 -5.10 -38.33
N ASP A 533 32.54 -6.10 -39.11
CA ASP A 533 32.03 -6.35 -40.45
C ASP A 533 30.70 -7.11 -40.37
N VAL A 534 29.60 -6.37 -40.51
CA VAL A 534 28.24 -6.91 -40.43
C VAL A 534 27.97 -7.95 -41.52
N LYS A 535 28.62 -7.86 -42.70
CA LYS A 535 28.40 -8.82 -43.80
C LYS A 535 28.83 -10.23 -43.44
N LYS A 536 29.87 -10.37 -42.61
CA LYS A 536 30.30 -11.69 -42.10
C LYS A 536 29.26 -12.28 -41.15
N ILE A 537 28.57 -11.44 -40.39
CA ILE A 537 27.50 -11.84 -39.48
C ILE A 537 26.26 -12.22 -40.29
N GLU A 538 25.90 -11.45 -41.31
CA GLU A 538 24.82 -11.74 -42.25
C GLU A 538 25.02 -13.11 -42.93
N ALA A 539 26.22 -13.36 -43.46
CA ALA A 539 26.58 -14.63 -44.09
C ALA A 539 26.48 -15.82 -43.12
N LYS A 540 26.83 -15.62 -41.84
CA LYS A 540 26.76 -16.68 -40.82
C LYS A 540 25.32 -16.99 -40.40
N ILE A 541 24.47 -15.98 -40.33
CA ILE A 541 23.06 -16.11 -39.89
C ILE A 541 22.13 -16.47 -41.06
N GLY A 542 22.55 -16.17 -42.30
CA GLY A 542 21.72 -16.33 -43.50
C GLY A 542 20.61 -15.29 -43.58
N MET A 543 20.87 -14.06 -43.12
CA MET A 543 19.89 -12.97 -43.09
C MET A 543 20.55 -11.63 -43.37
N GLU A 544 19.89 -10.77 -44.15
CA GLU A 544 20.32 -9.39 -44.40
C GLU A 544 19.68 -8.44 -43.39
N TYR A 545 20.47 -7.50 -42.87
CA TYR A 545 20.01 -6.45 -41.97
C TYR A 545 19.85 -5.14 -42.75
N ASP A 546 18.84 -4.34 -42.39
CA ASP A 546 18.80 -2.96 -42.90
C ASP A 546 19.89 -2.10 -42.23
N GLU A 547 20.17 -0.93 -42.79
CA GLU A 547 21.26 -0.07 -42.34
C GLU A 547 21.14 0.33 -40.85
N ILE A 548 19.94 0.60 -40.35
CA ILE A 548 19.73 0.98 -38.94
C ILE A 548 19.99 -0.23 -38.03
N GLN A 549 19.60 -1.43 -38.46
CA GLN A 549 19.89 -2.66 -37.73
C GLN A 549 21.39 -3.00 -37.76
N ALA A 550 22.04 -2.80 -38.90
CA ALA A 550 23.49 -2.95 -39.03
C ALA A 550 24.23 -1.95 -38.13
N ASP A 551 23.74 -0.71 -38.03
CA ASP A 551 24.26 0.30 -37.12
C ASP A 551 24.06 -0.09 -35.66
N ALA A 552 22.93 -0.70 -35.29
CA ALA A 552 22.75 -1.26 -33.96
C ALA A 552 23.81 -2.33 -33.63
N ILE A 553 24.11 -3.21 -34.58
CA ILE A 553 25.14 -4.25 -34.42
C ILE A 553 26.54 -3.60 -34.27
N ARG A 554 26.88 -2.63 -35.12
CA ARG A 554 28.15 -1.88 -35.03
C ARG A 554 28.27 -1.11 -33.71
N GLN A 555 27.19 -0.46 -33.29
CA GLN A 555 27.16 0.31 -32.04
C GLN A 555 27.35 -0.60 -30.84
N ALA A 556 26.73 -1.78 -30.83
CA ALA A 556 26.90 -2.77 -29.76
C ALA A 556 28.36 -3.23 -29.61
N ALA A 557 29.12 -3.28 -30.71
CA ALA A 557 30.52 -3.64 -30.68
C ALA A 557 31.44 -2.52 -30.15
N VAL A 558 31.05 -1.25 -30.32
CA VAL A 558 31.88 -0.10 -29.92
C VAL A 558 31.51 0.42 -28.53
N SER A 559 30.22 0.41 -28.18
CA SER A 559 29.73 0.96 -26.92
C SER A 559 29.83 -0.01 -25.76
N LYS A 560 30.15 0.53 -24.58
CA LYS A 560 30.09 -0.18 -23.31
C LYS A 560 28.66 -0.42 -22.85
N ILE A 561 27.84 0.61 -22.96
CA ILE A 561 26.41 0.57 -22.73
C ILE A 561 25.69 1.18 -23.94
N MET A 562 24.58 0.56 -24.36
CA MET A 562 23.71 1.14 -25.38
C MET A 562 22.25 0.79 -25.13
N ILE A 563 21.36 1.55 -25.76
CA ILE A 563 19.93 1.30 -25.77
C ILE A 563 19.48 1.00 -27.20
N LEU A 564 18.75 -0.10 -27.38
CA LEU A 564 18.04 -0.45 -28.61
C LEU A 564 16.54 -0.30 -28.37
N THR A 565 15.91 0.62 -29.10
CA THR A 565 14.47 0.87 -28.97
C THR A 565 13.75 0.82 -30.31
N GLY A 566 12.46 0.53 -30.29
CA GLY A 566 11.63 0.49 -31.50
C GLY A 566 10.24 -0.06 -31.21
N GLY A 567 9.29 0.20 -32.11
CA GLY A 567 7.91 -0.30 -32.01
C GLY A 567 7.75 -1.77 -32.41
N PRO A 568 6.51 -2.30 -32.49
CA PRO A 568 6.22 -3.61 -33.06
C PRO A 568 6.58 -3.65 -34.54
N GLY A 569 7.07 -4.79 -35.02
CA GLY A 569 7.36 -5.01 -36.44
C GLY A 569 8.62 -4.32 -36.99
N THR A 570 9.42 -3.67 -36.14
CA THR A 570 10.68 -3.00 -36.54
C THR A 570 11.92 -3.90 -36.45
N GLY A 571 11.74 -5.18 -36.08
CA GLY A 571 12.81 -6.18 -36.08
C GLY A 571 13.75 -6.15 -34.86
N LYS A 572 13.37 -5.54 -33.73
CA LYS A 572 14.17 -5.52 -32.48
C LYS A 572 14.80 -6.87 -32.15
N THR A 573 14.00 -7.93 -32.09
CA THR A 573 14.46 -9.27 -31.73
C THR A 573 15.44 -9.84 -32.76
N THR A 574 15.23 -9.53 -34.04
CA THR A 574 16.15 -9.89 -35.13
C THR A 574 17.50 -9.19 -34.96
N THR A 575 17.48 -7.89 -34.67
CA THR A 575 18.69 -7.11 -34.38
C THR A 575 19.42 -7.64 -33.14
N THR A 576 18.69 -7.99 -32.08
CA THR A 576 19.27 -8.61 -30.87
C THR A 576 19.99 -9.92 -31.19
N LYS A 577 19.44 -10.77 -32.08
CA LYS A 577 20.14 -11.98 -32.56
C LYS A 577 21.43 -11.65 -33.31
N GLY A 578 21.41 -10.60 -34.14
CA GLY A 578 22.60 -10.10 -34.82
C GLY A 578 23.69 -9.68 -33.84
N ILE A 579 23.31 -8.92 -32.81
CA ILE A 579 24.21 -8.51 -31.71
C ILE A 579 24.77 -9.72 -30.96
N ILE A 580 23.92 -10.68 -30.58
CA ILE A 580 24.35 -11.92 -29.90
C ILE A 580 25.35 -12.69 -30.76
N SER A 581 25.07 -12.84 -32.06
CA SER A 581 25.93 -13.57 -32.99
C SER A 581 27.29 -12.88 -33.17
N ALA A 582 27.30 -11.55 -33.17
CA ALA A 582 28.52 -10.76 -33.18
C ALA A 582 29.36 -11.09 -31.95
N TYR A 583 28.80 -10.98 -30.74
CA TYR A 583 29.53 -11.29 -29.50
C TYR A 583 30.00 -12.74 -29.43
N GLN A 584 29.19 -13.70 -29.87
CA GLN A 584 29.57 -15.11 -29.93
C GLN A 584 30.75 -15.36 -30.90
N SER A 585 30.86 -14.60 -32.00
CA SER A 585 32.00 -14.74 -32.92
C SER A 585 33.35 -14.35 -32.30
N PHE A 586 33.35 -13.58 -31.22
CA PHE A 586 34.53 -13.24 -30.42
C PHE A 586 34.64 -14.08 -29.13
N GLY A 587 33.76 -15.08 -28.96
CA GLY A 587 33.78 -16.01 -27.83
C GLY A 587 33.41 -15.37 -26.49
N LEU A 588 32.55 -14.34 -26.49
CA LEU A 588 32.09 -13.68 -25.27
C LEU A 588 30.98 -14.49 -24.58
N LYS A 589 30.99 -14.52 -23.24
CA LYS A 589 29.94 -15.11 -22.40
C LYS A 589 28.79 -14.11 -22.23
N ILE A 590 27.63 -14.44 -22.78
CA ILE A 590 26.45 -13.55 -22.82
C ILE A 590 25.45 -14.00 -21.76
N LEU A 591 24.98 -13.06 -20.93
CA LEU A 591 23.87 -13.22 -20.01
C LEU A 591 22.64 -12.53 -20.59
N LEU A 592 21.51 -13.24 -20.62
CA LEU A 592 20.23 -12.72 -21.08
C LEU A 592 19.27 -12.56 -19.89
N ALA A 593 18.65 -11.38 -19.80
CA ALA A 593 17.74 -11.06 -18.71
C ALA A 593 16.46 -10.39 -19.20
N ALA A 594 15.39 -10.57 -18.46
CA ALA A 594 14.15 -9.81 -18.64
C ALA A 594 13.46 -9.56 -17.29
N PRO A 595 12.59 -8.55 -17.14
CA PRO A 595 11.96 -8.25 -15.85
C PRO A 595 10.91 -9.29 -15.44
N THR A 596 10.28 -10.00 -16.39
CA THR A 596 9.23 -11.01 -16.11
C THR A 596 9.62 -12.39 -16.64
N GLY A 597 9.09 -13.45 -16.00
CA GLY A 597 9.35 -14.85 -16.40
C GLY A 597 8.95 -15.14 -17.84
N ARG A 598 7.84 -14.55 -18.29
CA ARG A 598 7.33 -14.68 -19.65
C ARG A 598 8.23 -14.03 -20.69
N ALA A 599 8.70 -12.82 -20.42
CA ALA A 599 9.63 -12.14 -21.31
C ALA A 599 10.96 -12.91 -21.41
N ALA A 600 11.44 -13.45 -20.29
CA ALA A 600 12.62 -14.30 -20.27
C ALA A 600 12.40 -15.58 -21.10
N LYS A 601 11.28 -16.28 -20.93
CA LYS A 601 10.96 -17.48 -21.73
C LYS A 601 10.90 -17.18 -23.23
N ARG A 602 10.21 -16.11 -23.64
CA ARG A 602 10.16 -15.67 -25.05
C ARG A 602 11.55 -15.37 -25.59
N MET A 603 12.38 -14.70 -24.79
CA MET A 603 13.76 -14.40 -25.16
C MET A 603 14.54 -15.69 -25.39
N THR A 604 14.42 -16.68 -24.49
CA THR A 604 15.03 -18.01 -24.66
C THR A 604 14.59 -18.71 -25.94
N GLU A 605 13.28 -18.79 -26.20
CA GLU A 605 12.73 -19.41 -27.41
C GLU A 605 13.23 -18.74 -28.68
N THR A 606 13.41 -17.42 -28.64
CA THR A 606 13.78 -16.67 -29.82
C THR A 606 15.28 -16.68 -30.06
N THR A 607 16.11 -16.46 -29.03
CA THR A 607 17.58 -16.38 -29.15
C THR A 607 18.25 -17.75 -29.14
N GLY A 608 17.61 -18.78 -28.60
CA GLY A 608 18.19 -20.10 -28.37
C GLY A 608 19.15 -20.17 -27.18
N LEU A 609 19.27 -19.09 -26.39
CA LEU A 609 20.11 -19.01 -25.19
C LEU A 609 19.24 -18.88 -23.95
N GLU A 610 19.62 -19.52 -22.85
CA GLU A 610 18.88 -19.41 -21.58
C GLU A 610 18.83 -17.95 -21.10
N ALA A 611 17.62 -17.40 -21.00
CA ALA A 611 17.35 -16.12 -20.38
C ALA A 611 16.66 -16.29 -19.03
N LYS A 612 17.05 -15.47 -18.06
CA LYS A 612 16.52 -15.50 -16.68
C LYS A 612 15.75 -14.22 -16.39
N THR A 613 14.90 -14.26 -15.36
CA THR A 613 14.37 -13.00 -14.82
C THR A 613 15.48 -12.22 -14.15
N ILE A 614 15.40 -10.89 -14.09
CA ILE A 614 16.41 -10.08 -13.37
C ILE A 614 16.52 -10.54 -11.92
N HIS A 615 15.40 -10.86 -11.27
CA HIS A 615 15.38 -11.38 -9.89
C HIS A 615 16.12 -12.72 -9.75
N ARG A 616 15.94 -13.66 -10.70
CA ARG A 616 16.67 -14.94 -10.71
C ARG A 616 18.15 -14.75 -11.05
N LEU A 617 18.47 -13.84 -11.97
CA LEU A 617 19.85 -13.50 -12.33
C LEU A 617 20.60 -12.90 -11.14
N LEU A 618 19.93 -12.09 -10.32
CA LEU A 618 20.47 -11.50 -9.11
C LEU A 618 20.41 -12.41 -7.87
N GLU A 619 19.92 -13.65 -8.04
CA GLU A 619 19.77 -14.64 -6.98
C GLU A 619 18.99 -14.10 -5.76
N CYS A 620 17.87 -13.41 -6.00
CA CYS A 620 17.07 -12.80 -4.93
C CYS A 620 16.48 -13.86 -3.99
N LYS A 621 16.79 -13.76 -2.69
CA LYS A 621 16.26 -14.62 -1.62
C LYS A 621 15.66 -13.75 -0.52
N PRO A 622 14.33 -13.66 -0.38
CA PRO A 622 13.73 -13.01 0.79
C PRO A 622 13.99 -13.86 2.06
N PRO A 623 14.42 -13.29 3.21
CA PRO A 623 14.63 -11.87 3.51
C PRO A 623 16.04 -11.32 3.23
N GLU A 624 16.99 -12.18 2.81
CA GLU A 624 18.41 -11.87 2.60
C GLU A 624 18.69 -10.85 1.46
N GLY A 625 17.73 -10.65 0.54
CA GLY A 625 17.83 -9.70 -0.56
C GLY A 625 18.57 -10.26 -1.79
N TYR A 626 19.22 -9.38 -2.56
CA TYR A 626 19.96 -9.75 -3.77
C TYR A 626 21.38 -10.22 -3.44
N GLN A 627 21.70 -11.46 -3.80
CA GLN A 627 23.02 -12.05 -3.52
C GLN A 627 24.10 -11.59 -4.51
N LYS A 628 23.69 -11.24 -5.74
CA LYS A 628 24.59 -10.59 -6.71
C LYS A 628 24.53 -9.07 -6.55
N ASN A 629 25.68 -8.46 -6.32
CA ASN A 629 25.82 -7.04 -5.96
C ASN A 629 27.25 -6.54 -6.28
N GLU A 630 27.67 -5.41 -5.70
CA GLU A 630 29.00 -4.83 -5.98
C GLU A 630 30.16 -5.69 -5.46
N GLU A 631 29.95 -6.43 -4.37
CA GLU A 631 30.95 -7.30 -3.74
C GLU A 631 30.97 -8.68 -4.42
N ASN A 632 29.81 -9.16 -4.87
CA ASN A 632 29.63 -10.40 -5.60
C ASN A 632 29.00 -10.13 -6.99
N PRO A 633 29.79 -9.68 -7.98
CA PRO A 633 29.27 -9.28 -9.29
C PRO A 633 28.80 -10.48 -10.14
N LEU A 634 28.11 -10.15 -11.23
CA LEU A 634 27.70 -11.10 -12.26
C LEU A 634 28.91 -11.67 -13.03
N GLU A 635 28.81 -12.93 -13.41
CA GLU A 635 29.87 -13.65 -14.13
C GLU A 635 29.56 -13.76 -15.63
N GLY A 636 29.96 -12.75 -16.40
CA GLY A 636 29.85 -12.73 -17.86
C GLY A 636 30.49 -11.50 -18.48
N ASP A 637 30.61 -11.51 -19.81
CA ASP A 637 31.22 -10.41 -20.58
C ASP A 637 30.17 -9.41 -21.07
N VAL A 638 28.95 -9.88 -21.35
CA VAL A 638 27.86 -9.07 -21.91
C VAL A 638 26.55 -9.38 -21.20
N LEU A 639 25.82 -8.35 -20.80
CA LEU A 639 24.44 -8.43 -20.31
C LEU A 639 23.50 -7.81 -21.35
N ILE A 640 22.52 -8.57 -21.81
CA ILE A 640 21.43 -8.06 -22.66
C ILE A 640 20.14 -8.17 -21.87
N VAL A 641 19.45 -7.05 -21.70
CA VAL A 641 18.18 -6.98 -20.97
C VAL A 641 17.07 -6.62 -21.94
N ASP A 642 16.06 -7.48 -22.09
CA ASP A 642 14.87 -7.22 -22.93
C ASP A 642 13.70 -6.67 -22.09
N GLU A 643 12.77 -6.00 -22.76
CA GLU A 643 11.59 -5.34 -22.17
C GLU A 643 11.93 -4.36 -21.03
N CYS A 644 13.00 -3.57 -21.21
CA CYS A 644 13.48 -2.58 -20.23
C CYS A 644 12.46 -1.51 -19.84
N SER A 645 11.38 -1.32 -20.61
CA SER A 645 10.29 -0.39 -20.27
C SER A 645 9.56 -0.76 -18.98
N MET A 646 9.62 -2.03 -18.56
CA MET A 646 9.01 -2.50 -17.31
C MET A 646 9.92 -2.36 -16.07
N ILE A 647 11.19 -1.99 -16.23
CA ILE A 647 12.15 -1.94 -15.13
C ILE A 647 12.01 -0.62 -14.36
N ASP A 648 11.67 -0.71 -13.08
CA ASP A 648 11.63 0.44 -12.18
C ASP A 648 13.03 0.86 -11.69
N LEU A 649 13.08 2.00 -10.99
CA LEU A 649 14.32 2.59 -10.52
C LEU A 649 15.10 1.70 -9.54
N VAL A 650 14.41 1.02 -8.63
CA VAL A 650 15.03 0.20 -7.58
C VAL A 650 15.63 -1.07 -8.17
N LEU A 651 14.91 -1.73 -9.08
CA LEU A 651 15.37 -2.89 -9.80
C LEU A 651 16.55 -2.54 -10.72
N MET A 652 16.49 -1.40 -11.42
CA MET A 652 17.62 -0.93 -12.23
C MET A 652 18.87 -0.69 -11.36
N ASN A 653 18.73 -0.01 -10.22
CA ASN A 653 19.85 0.22 -9.31
C ASN A 653 20.49 -1.09 -8.85
N SER A 654 19.64 -2.05 -8.44
CA SER A 654 20.09 -3.37 -7.99
C SER A 654 20.82 -4.14 -9.09
N LEU A 655 20.29 -4.08 -10.33
CA LEU A 655 20.94 -4.68 -11.49
C LEU A 655 22.31 -4.05 -11.77
N LEU A 656 22.39 -2.71 -11.84
CA LEU A 656 23.64 -2.00 -12.15
C LEU A 656 24.71 -2.20 -11.09
N LYS A 657 24.34 -2.37 -9.81
CA LYS A 657 25.29 -2.72 -8.73
C LYS A 657 25.97 -4.07 -8.98
N ALA A 658 25.27 -5.02 -9.56
CA ALA A 658 25.82 -6.35 -9.84
C ALA A 658 26.68 -6.41 -11.12
N ILE A 659 26.75 -5.35 -11.92
CA ILE A 659 27.51 -5.33 -13.18
C ILE A 659 28.98 -4.99 -12.90
N PRO A 660 29.94 -5.88 -13.22
CA PRO A 660 31.35 -5.58 -13.06
C PRO A 660 31.83 -4.55 -14.08
N ALA A 661 32.88 -3.80 -13.73
CA ALA A 661 33.38 -2.69 -14.55
C ALA A 661 33.79 -3.09 -15.98
N GLY A 662 34.15 -4.36 -16.21
CA GLY A 662 34.56 -4.91 -17.50
C GLY A 662 33.41 -5.30 -18.46
N MET A 663 32.20 -5.48 -17.95
CA MET A 663 31.06 -6.05 -18.70
C MET A 663 30.35 -5.03 -19.60
N ARG A 664 29.86 -5.47 -20.76
CA ARG A 664 29.00 -4.66 -21.66
C ARG A 664 27.52 -4.79 -21.32
N VAL A 665 26.74 -3.76 -21.60
CA VAL A 665 25.30 -3.73 -21.30
C VAL A 665 24.50 -3.27 -22.52
N VAL A 666 23.53 -4.08 -22.95
CA VAL A 666 22.58 -3.73 -24.01
C VAL A 666 21.18 -3.73 -23.42
N LEU A 667 20.56 -2.55 -23.36
CA LEU A 667 19.18 -2.39 -22.89
C LEU A 667 18.25 -2.38 -24.10
N VAL A 668 17.27 -3.28 -24.14
CA VAL A 668 16.31 -3.41 -25.24
C VAL A 668 14.90 -3.15 -24.71
N GLY A 669 14.13 -2.30 -25.39
CA GLY A 669 12.77 -2.00 -24.93
C GLY A 669 11.97 -1.10 -25.87
N ASP A 670 10.67 -1.01 -25.63
CA ASP A 670 9.76 -0.15 -26.38
C ASP A 670 9.29 1.00 -25.49
N ILE A 671 9.70 2.22 -25.83
CA ILE A 671 9.38 3.45 -25.07
C ILE A 671 7.90 3.85 -25.14
N ASP A 672 7.17 3.31 -26.12
CA ASP A 672 5.76 3.63 -26.38
C ASP A 672 4.81 2.68 -25.65
N GLN A 673 5.34 1.58 -25.09
CA GLN A 673 4.59 0.73 -24.16
C GLN A 673 4.35 1.43 -22.82
N LEU A 674 3.54 0.78 -21.98
CA LEU A 674 3.34 1.19 -20.59
C LEU A 674 4.69 1.23 -19.83
N PRO A 675 4.93 2.27 -19.01
CA PRO A 675 6.11 2.33 -18.15
C PRO A 675 6.05 1.28 -17.02
N SER A 676 7.13 1.17 -16.24
CA SER A 676 7.20 0.30 -15.06
C SER A 676 6.05 0.55 -14.10
N VAL A 677 5.56 -0.48 -13.40
CA VAL A 677 4.56 -0.28 -12.33
C VAL A 677 5.17 0.48 -11.16
N GLY A 678 6.41 0.14 -10.78
CA GLY A 678 7.15 0.84 -9.73
C GLY A 678 7.65 2.22 -10.15
N ALA A 679 8.13 2.98 -9.16
CA ALA A 679 8.60 4.36 -9.30
C ALA A 679 9.74 4.54 -10.32
N GLY A 680 9.71 5.69 -11.01
CA GLY A 680 10.71 6.11 -11.99
C GLY A 680 10.34 5.82 -13.43
N ASN A 681 11.09 6.40 -14.37
CA ASN A 681 10.87 6.22 -15.81
C ASN A 681 12.19 5.93 -16.53
N VAL A 682 12.95 4.98 -15.97
CA VAL A 682 14.38 4.76 -16.23
C VAL A 682 14.72 4.73 -17.72
N LEU A 683 14.05 3.88 -18.52
CA LEU A 683 14.37 3.75 -19.95
C LEU A 683 14.18 5.07 -20.69
N ARG A 684 13.09 5.80 -20.40
CA ARG A 684 12.82 7.10 -21.02
C ARG A 684 13.80 8.16 -20.57
N ASP A 685 14.09 8.24 -19.27
CA ASP A 685 15.02 9.23 -18.72
C ASP A 685 16.45 9.01 -19.26
N LEU A 686 16.87 7.76 -19.44
CA LEU A 686 18.14 7.43 -20.08
C LEU A 686 18.19 7.87 -21.55
N ILE A 687 17.11 7.65 -22.30
CA ILE A 687 17.02 8.08 -23.71
C ILE A 687 16.99 9.61 -23.80
N ASP A 688 16.14 10.27 -23.02
CA ASP A 688 15.93 11.71 -23.04
C ASP A 688 17.12 12.49 -22.47
N SER A 689 17.99 11.84 -21.68
CA SER A 689 19.24 12.44 -21.21
C SER A 689 20.23 12.75 -22.34
N GLY A 690 20.19 11.98 -23.43
CA GLY A 690 21.17 12.05 -24.53
C GLY A 690 22.56 11.50 -24.18
N VAL A 691 22.75 10.94 -22.97
CA VAL A 691 24.06 10.53 -22.45
C VAL A 691 24.44 9.09 -22.86
N VAL A 692 23.45 8.20 -22.98
CA VAL A 692 23.66 6.81 -23.43
C VAL A 692 23.42 6.73 -24.93
N PRO A 693 24.25 6.03 -25.72
CA PRO A 693 23.99 5.82 -27.14
C PRO A 693 22.68 5.06 -27.38
N VAL A 694 21.78 5.65 -28.18
CA VAL A 694 20.46 5.08 -28.50
C VAL A 694 20.38 4.80 -29.99
N ILE A 695 19.95 3.58 -30.35
CA ILE A 695 19.54 3.24 -31.71
C ILE A 695 18.04 2.99 -31.73
N ARG A 696 17.31 3.79 -32.52
CA ARG A 696 15.86 3.71 -32.67
C ARG A 696 15.50 3.07 -34.01
N LEU A 697 14.96 1.85 -33.97
CA LEU A 697 14.45 1.15 -35.14
C LEU A 697 13.11 1.75 -35.56
N THR A 698 13.09 2.48 -36.68
CA THR A 698 11.90 3.17 -37.20
C THR A 698 11.26 2.46 -38.40
N ARG A 699 12.03 1.66 -39.14
CA ARG A 699 11.56 0.99 -40.36
C ARG A 699 10.68 -0.21 -40.03
N ILE A 700 9.46 -0.22 -40.56
CA ILE A 700 8.55 -1.37 -40.50
C ILE A 700 8.79 -2.26 -41.72
N PHE A 701 9.05 -3.55 -41.50
CA PHE A 701 9.30 -4.50 -42.60
C PHE A 701 8.05 -4.79 -43.41
N ARG A 702 8.20 -5.10 -44.71
CA ARG A 702 7.08 -5.31 -45.65
C ARG A 702 6.09 -6.38 -45.18
N GLN A 703 6.57 -7.47 -44.57
CA GLN A 703 5.72 -8.52 -43.97
C GLN A 703 4.90 -8.02 -42.78
N ALA A 704 5.40 -7.01 -42.05
CA ALA A 704 4.70 -6.38 -40.93
C ALA A 704 3.76 -5.25 -41.39
N GLN A 705 4.01 -4.63 -42.55
CA GLN A 705 3.13 -3.59 -43.10
C GLN A 705 1.77 -4.12 -43.57
N THR A 706 1.68 -5.42 -43.90
CA THR A 706 0.39 -6.06 -44.23
C THR A 706 -0.48 -6.28 -42.99
N SER A 707 0.10 -6.22 -41.78
CA SER A 707 -0.62 -6.37 -40.51
C SER A 707 -1.30 -5.06 -40.13
N ARG A 708 -2.63 -5.09 -40.02
CA ARG A 708 -3.42 -3.95 -39.55
C ARG A 708 -3.25 -3.74 -38.06
N ILE A 709 -2.97 -4.78 -37.27
CA ILE A 709 -2.56 -4.67 -35.86
C ILE A 709 -1.34 -3.75 -35.74
N ILE A 710 -0.27 -4.03 -36.51
CA ILE A 710 0.98 -3.26 -36.45
C ILE A 710 0.74 -1.84 -36.96
N MET A 711 0.10 -1.68 -38.13
CA MET A 711 -0.15 -0.35 -38.68
C MET A 711 -1.04 0.51 -37.78
N ASN A 712 -2.05 -0.07 -37.13
CA ASN A 712 -2.88 0.64 -36.16
C ASN A 712 -2.12 0.99 -34.88
N ALA A 713 -1.19 0.16 -34.42
CA ALA A 713 -0.34 0.48 -33.28
C ALA A 713 0.50 1.75 -33.55
N HIS A 714 1.11 1.86 -34.73
CA HIS A 714 1.86 3.05 -35.14
C HIS A 714 0.97 4.30 -35.24
N ARG A 715 -0.22 4.18 -35.88
CA ARG A 715 -1.20 5.29 -35.93
C ARG A 715 -1.59 5.79 -34.55
N ILE A 716 -1.89 4.89 -33.62
CA ILE A 716 -2.27 5.24 -32.25
C ILE A 716 -1.11 5.94 -31.54
N ASN A 717 0.12 5.46 -31.74
CA ASN A 717 1.31 6.08 -31.17
C ASN A 717 1.50 7.53 -31.66
N GLU A 718 1.25 7.76 -32.96
CA GLU A 718 1.26 9.08 -33.61
C GLU A 718 0.04 9.96 -33.22
N GLY A 719 -0.90 9.44 -32.42
CA GLY A 719 -2.12 10.15 -32.04
C GLY A 719 -3.21 10.17 -33.12
N GLN A 720 -3.08 9.35 -34.15
CA GLN A 720 -4.06 9.17 -35.22
C GLN A 720 -5.02 8.03 -34.89
N MET A 721 -6.27 8.16 -35.36
CA MET A 721 -7.25 7.10 -35.18
C MET A 721 -6.86 5.85 -35.99
N PRO A 722 -6.98 4.65 -35.41
CA PRO A 722 -6.73 3.40 -36.13
C PRO A 722 -7.78 3.16 -37.22
N ASP A 723 -7.40 2.41 -38.25
CA ASP A 723 -8.34 1.89 -39.24
C ASP A 723 -9.22 0.81 -38.59
N LEU A 724 -10.51 1.12 -38.45
CA LEU A 724 -11.53 0.25 -37.86
C LEU A 724 -12.33 -0.53 -38.91
N SER A 725 -11.95 -0.47 -40.18
CA SER A 725 -12.63 -1.24 -41.22
C SER A 725 -12.35 -2.74 -41.05
N ASN A 726 -13.41 -3.53 -41.08
CA ASN A 726 -13.32 -4.99 -41.04
C ASN A 726 -13.19 -5.54 -42.45
N GLY A 727 -12.46 -6.64 -42.64
CA GLY A 727 -12.34 -7.33 -43.93
C GLY A 727 -11.94 -8.79 -43.76
N LYS A 728 -11.98 -9.58 -44.85
CA LYS A 728 -11.62 -11.01 -44.81
C LYS A 728 -10.12 -11.26 -44.61
N GLU A 729 -9.28 -10.32 -45.05
CA GLU A 729 -7.81 -10.41 -44.96
C GLU A 729 -7.22 -9.57 -43.82
N THR A 730 -8.06 -9.01 -42.94
CA THR A 730 -7.61 -8.15 -41.84
C THR A 730 -7.31 -8.99 -40.60
N ASP A 731 -6.26 -8.66 -39.88
CA ASP A 731 -5.94 -9.24 -38.57
C ASP A 731 -6.52 -8.44 -37.40
N PHE A 732 -7.08 -7.26 -37.68
CA PHE A 732 -7.66 -6.35 -36.70
C PHE A 732 -9.15 -6.15 -37.00
N PHE A 733 -9.98 -6.39 -35.99
CA PHE A 733 -11.43 -6.26 -36.09
C PHE A 733 -11.96 -5.31 -35.01
N PHE A 734 -12.98 -4.53 -35.37
CA PHE A 734 -13.68 -3.65 -34.43
C PHE A 734 -15.18 -3.95 -34.46
N THR A 735 -15.74 -4.22 -33.28
CA THR A 735 -17.18 -4.43 -33.06
C THR A 735 -17.73 -3.33 -32.17
N THR A 736 -18.64 -2.53 -32.72
CA THR A 736 -19.24 -1.43 -31.97
C THR A 736 -20.27 -1.96 -30.96
N LYS A 737 -20.04 -1.69 -29.67
CA LYS A 737 -20.97 -1.96 -28.56
C LYS A 737 -20.91 -0.82 -27.56
N GLU A 738 -22.05 -0.18 -27.31
CA GLU A 738 -22.17 0.92 -26.35
C GLU A 738 -22.54 0.43 -24.95
N ASP A 739 -23.47 -0.51 -24.87
CA ASP A 739 -23.90 -1.11 -23.62
C ASP A 739 -22.84 -2.10 -23.07
N PRO A 740 -22.38 -1.92 -21.82
CA PRO A 740 -21.39 -2.82 -21.21
C PRO A 740 -21.84 -4.27 -21.09
N GLU A 741 -23.11 -4.54 -20.80
CA GLU A 741 -23.65 -5.90 -20.66
C GLU A 741 -23.69 -6.62 -22.01
N GLU A 742 -24.11 -5.92 -23.07
CA GLU A 742 -23.99 -6.43 -24.45
C GLU A 742 -22.54 -6.70 -24.85
N ALA A 743 -21.60 -5.84 -24.45
CA ALA A 743 -20.18 -6.03 -24.73
C ALA A 743 -19.67 -7.32 -24.06
N VAL A 744 -20.05 -7.60 -22.81
CA VAL A 744 -19.71 -8.86 -22.12
C VAL A 744 -20.27 -10.06 -22.89
N ARG A 745 -21.56 -10.04 -23.27
CA ARG A 745 -22.18 -11.13 -24.05
C ARG A 745 -21.48 -11.38 -25.38
N GLU A 746 -21.11 -10.31 -26.10
CA GLU A 746 -20.38 -10.43 -27.36
C GLU A 746 -18.97 -11.00 -27.16
N ILE A 747 -18.25 -10.56 -26.12
CA ILE A 747 -16.91 -11.09 -25.79
C ILE A 747 -16.98 -12.59 -25.48
N VAL A 748 -17.94 -13.01 -24.65
CA VAL A 748 -18.15 -14.43 -24.33
C VAL A 748 -18.45 -15.22 -25.60
N SER A 749 -19.36 -14.74 -26.45
CA SER A 749 -19.70 -15.37 -27.74
C SER A 749 -18.50 -15.48 -28.70
N LEU A 750 -17.66 -14.43 -28.75
CA LEU A 750 -16.44 -14.41 -29.55
C LEU A 750 -15.45 -15.48 -29.09
N VAL A 751 -15.18 -15.56 -27.80
CA VAL A 751 -14.22 -16.51 -27.21
C VAL A 751 -14.72 -17.94 -27.31
N GLN A 752 -16.00 -18.19 -26.99
CA GLN A 752 -16.60 -19.51 -26.93
C GLN A 752 -16.82 -20.13 -28.32
N HIS A 753 -17.28 -19.33 -29.29
CA HIS A 753 -17.76 -19.87 -30.57
C HIS A 753 -17.04 -19.27 -31.77
N LYS A 754 -17.15 -17.96 -32.00
CA LYS A 754 -16.79 -17.36 -33.30
C LYS A 754 -15.29 -17.51 -33.60
N LEU A 755 -14.43 -17.10 -32.66
CA LEU A 755 -12.98 -17.10 -32.86
C LEU A 755 -12.41 -18.51 -32.77
N SER A 756 -12.86 -19.29 -31.78
CA SER A 756 -12.38 -20.66 -31.61
C SER A 756 -12.70 -21.55 -32.82
N ARG A 757 -13.92 -21.45 -33.37
CA ARG A 757 -14.34 -22.24 -34.55
C ARG A 757 -13.68 -21.76 -35.84
N TYR A 758 -13.65 -20.45 -36.09
CA TYR A 758 -13.15 -19.91 -37.36
C TYR A 758 -11.63 -20.09 -37.50
N TYR A 759 -10.87 -19.81 -36.44
CA TYR A 759 -9.40 -19.90 -36.45
C TYR A 759 -8.87 -21.24 -35.90
N ARG A 760 -9.76 -22.20 -35.61
CA ARG A 760 -9.43 -23.53 -35.05
C ARG A 760 -8.45 -23.44 -33.86
N THR A 761 -8.64 -22.43 -33.03
CA THR A 761 -7.77 -22.11 -31.90
C THR A 761 -8.50 -22.47 -30.61
N PRO A 762 -7.92 -23.28 -29.70
CA PRO A 762 -8.52 -23.57 -28.42
C PRO A 762 -8.81 -22.29 -27.63
N SER A 763 -9.92 -22.25 -26.90
CA SER A 763 -10.28 -21.10 -26.05
C SER A 763 -9.20 -20.75 -25.03
N SER A 764 -8.39 -21.72 -24.59
CA SER A 764 -7.23 -21.51 -23.70
C SER A 764 -6.15 -20.59 -24.28
N GLN A 765 -6.01 -20.53 -25.62
CA GLN A 765 -5.06 -19.67 -26.33
C GLN A 765 -5.63 -18.31 -26.71
N ILE A 766 -6.92 -18.07 -26.47
CA ILE A 766 -7.56 -16.76 -26.64
C ILE A 766 -7.43 -16.02 -25.31
N GLN A 767 -6.97 -14.76 -25.37
CA GLN A 767 -6.83 -13.94 -24.17
C GLN A 767 -7.75 -12.73 -24.24
N VAL A 768 -8.55 -12.52 -23.19
CA VAL A 768 -9.28 -11.27 -23.01
C VAL A 768 -8.42 -10.30 -22.21
N LEU A 769 -8.18 -9.10 -22.76
CA LEU A 769 -7.37 -8.05 -22.14
C LEU A 769 -8.22 -6.81 -21.90
N THR A 770 -8.38 -6.40 -20.64
CA THR A 770 -9.22 -5.24 -20.28
C THR A 770 -8.41 -4.15 -19.57
N PRO A 771 -8.74 -2.86 -19.75
CA PRO A 771 -8.11 -1.76 -19.01
C PRO A 771 -8.24 -1.85 -17.48
N MET A 772 -9.35 -2.38 -16.96
CA MET A 772 -9.71 -2.30 -15.54
C MET A 772 -9.92 -3.68 -14.89
N GLN A 773 -9.61 -3.78 -13.60
CA GLN A 773 -9.86 -5.00 -12.81
C GLN A 773 -11.33 -5.13 -12.42
N LYS A 774 -11.95 -4.03 -11.97
CA LYS A 774 -13.34 -3.95 -11.49
C LYS A 774 -14.27 -3.32 -12.53
N GLY A 775 -15.58 -3.51 -12.37
CA GLY A 775 -16.62 -3.00 -13.26
C GLY A 775 -17.23 -4.10 -14.15
N VAL A 776 -18.30 -3.77 -14.87
CA VAL A 776 -19.07 -4.72 -15.72
C VAL A 776 -18.18 -5.38 -16.77
N VAL A 777 -17.33 -4.60 -17.44
CA VAL A 777 -16.32 -5.07 -18.42
C VAL A 777 -14.91 -5.17 -17.81
N GLY A 778 -14.83 -5.27 -16.48
CA GLY A 778 -13.59 -5.48 -15.75
C GLY A 778 -13.17 -6.95 -15.71
N ALA A 779 -11.88 -7.20 -15.46
CA ALA A 779 -11.31 -8.55 -15.50
C ALA A 779 -12.03 -9.53 -14.55
N THR A 780 -12.42 -9.08 -13.36
CA THR A 780 -13.12 -9.93 -12.37
C THR A 780 -14.48 -10.42 -12.90
N ASN A 781 -15.30 -9.53 -13.45
CA ASN A 781 -16.63 -9.91 -13.96
C ASN A 781 -16.51 -10.74 -15.25
N LEU A 782 -15.59 -10.36 -16.14
CA LEU A 782 -15.32 -11.11 -17.36
C LEU A 782 -14.82 -12.53 -17.06
N ASN A 783 -14.00 -12.72 -16.03
CA ASN A 783 -13.57 -14.05 -15.61
C ASN A 783 -14.74 -14.93 -15.15
N LEU A 784 -15.67 -14.40 -14.36
CA LEU A 784 -16.86 -15.13 -13.94
C LEU A 784 -17.73 -15.52 -15.15
N ALA A 785 -18.03 -14.55 -16.02
CA ALA A 785 -18.83 -14.80 -17.23
C ALA A 785 -18.17 -15.80 -18.19
N LEU A 786 -16.84 -15.72 -18.36
CA LEU A 786 -16.08 -16.65 -19.19
C LEU A 786 -15.98 -18.04 -18.56
N GLN A 787 -15.80 -18.13 -17.24
CA GLN A 787 -15.81 -19.42 -16.54
C GLN A 787 -17.17 -20.10 -16.68
N GLU A 788 -18.27 -19.38 -16.50
CA GLU A 788 -19.62 -19.94 -16.68
C GLU A 788 -19.87 -20.42 -18.11
N ALA A 789 -19.33 -19.74 -19.12
CA ALA A 789 -19.52 -20.13 -20.51
C ALA A 789 -18.58 -21.25 -20.98
N LEU A 790 -17.33 -21.25 -20.51
CA LEU A 790 -16.28 -22.18 -20.96
C LEU A 790 -16.16 -23.42 -20.07
N ASN A 791 -16.47 -23.29 -18.78
CA ASN A 791 -16.35 -24.35 -17.78
C ASN A 791 -17.54 -24.35 -16.78
N PRO A 792 -18.79 -24.54 -17.24
CA PRO A 792 -20.01 -24.40 -16.42
C PRO A 792 -20.17 -25.43 -15.31
N GLN A 793 -19.63 -26.64 -15.49
CA GLN A 793 -19.90 -27.80 -14.65
C GLN A 793 -18.61 -28.28 -13.97
N GLY A 794 -18.73 -28.76 -12.72
CA GLY A 794 -17.61 -29.37 -12.00
C GLY A 794 -17.62 -29.03 -10.52
N ASP A 795 -17.21 -30.03 -9.72
CA ASP A 795 -16.85 -29.83 -8.32
C ASP A 795 -15.61 -28.93 -8.23
N GLY A 796 -15.63 -27.98 -7.29
CA GLY A 796 -14.59 -26.98 -7.19
C GLY A 796 -14.43 -26.42 -5.78
N LEU A 797 -13.22 -25.96 -5.49
CA LEU A 797 -12.89 -25.41 -4.18
C LEU A 797 -13.28 -23.93 -4.12
N ARG A 798 -14.00 -23.53 -3.07
CA ARG A 798 -14.47 -22.15 -2.90
C ARG A 798 -13.51 -21.36 -2.01
N ARG A 799 -13.10 -20.18 -2.49
CA ARG A 799 -12.31 -19.23 -1.70
C ARG A 799 -12.63 -17.81 -2.17
N SER A 800 -12.84 -16.88 -1.22
CA SER A 800 -12.98 -15.44 -1.49
C SER A 800 -14.05 -15.10 -2.54
N GLY A 801 -15.16 -15.84 -2.54
CA GLY A 801 -16.28 -15.65 -3.48
C GLY A 801 -16.10 -16.32 -4.86
N PHE A 802 -14.93 -16.89 -5.15
CA PHE A 802 -14.64 -17.60 -6.39
C PHE A 802 -14.69 -19.12 -6.19
N ILE A 803 -14.96 -19.84 -7.27
CA ILE A 803 -14.94 -21.30 -7.32
C ILE A 803 -13.85 -21.72 -8.30
N PHE A 804 -12.88 -22.49 -7.84
CA PHE A 804 -11.81 -23.03 -8.66
C PHE A 804 -12.14 -24.47 -9.06
N ARG A 805 -12.30 -24.71 -10.36
CA ARG A 805 -12.67 -26.00 -10.96
C ARG A 805 -11.50 -26.59 -11.72
N ARG A 806 -11.55 -27.90 -11.97
CA ARG A 806 -10.66 -28.54 -12.95
C ARG A 806 -10.81 -27.84 -14.31
N ASP A 807 -9.70 -27.72 -15.03
CA ASP A 807 -9.54 -27.05 -16.32
C ASP A 807 -9.71 -25.52 -16.30
N ASP A 808 -9.86 -24.92 -15.12
CA ASP A 808 -9.83 -23.46 -14.99
C ASP A 808 -8.46 -22.90 -15.33
N LYS A 809 -8.46 -21.80 -16.09
CA LYS A 809 -7.27 -21.00 -16.37
C LYS A 809 -7.05 -20.03 -15.20
N VAL A 810 -5.94 -20.18 -14.50
CA VAL A 810 -5.59 -19.37 -13.33
C VAL A 810 -4.26 -18.66 -13.51
N MET A 811 -4.04 -17.61 -12.72
CA MET A 811 -2.80 -16.85 -12.68
C MET A 811 -2.34 -16.71 -11.23
N GLN A 812 -1.05 -16.93 -11.01
CA GLN A 812 -0.38 -16.65 -9.74
C GLN A 812 -0.24 -15.13 -9.59
N ILE A 813 -0.64 -14.56 -8.45
CA ILE A 813 -0.55 -13.11 -8.19
C ILE A 813 0.59 -12.70 -7.26
N ARG A 814 1.32 -13.66 -6.69
CA ARG A 814 2.44 -13.43 -5.78
C ARG A 814 3.60 -14.36 -6.11
N ASN A 815 4.83 -13.86 -6.02
CA ASN A 815 6.00 -14.74 -6.13
C ASN A 815 6.04 -15.71 -4.95
N ASN A 816 6.08 -17.00 -5.24
CA ASN A 816 6.30 -18.07 -4.28
C ASN A 816 7.59 -18.80 -4.68
N TYR A 817 8.69 -18.46 -4.00
CA TYR A 817 10.02 -18.94 -4.33
C TYR A 817 10.20 -20.42 -3.99
N ASP A 818 9.54 -20.91 -2.93
CA ASP A 818 9.60 -22.32 -2.52
C ASP A 818 8.96 -23.24 -3.57
N LYS A 819 7.86 -22.78 -4.18
CA LYS A 819 7.14 -23.50 -5.24
C LYS A 819 7.64 -23.17 -6.66
N GLU A 820 8.59 -22.25 -6.77
CA GLU A 820 9.15 -21.72 -8.02
C GLU A 820 8.10 -21.15 -9.00
N VAL A 821 7.03 -20.54 -8.49
CA VAL A 821 5.98 -19.88 -9.30
C VAL A 821 5.98 -18.37 -9.06
N PHE A 822 5.82 -17.59 -10.13
CA PHE A 822 5.97 -16.12 -10.07
C PHE A 822 4.68 -15.40 -10.43
N ASN A 823 4.56 -14.17 -9.96
CA ASN A 823 3.45 -13.29 -10.27
C ASN A 823 3.32 -13.11 -11.79
N GLY A 824 2.14 -13.41 -12.31
CA GLY A 824 1.82 -13.37 -13.74
C GLY A 824 1.94 -14.71 -14.46
N ASP A 825 2.45 -15.77 -13.82
CA ASP A 825 2.45 -17.11 -14.40
C ASP A 825 1.01 -17.60 -14.54
N ILE A 826 0.66 -18.11 -15.72
CA ILE A 826 -0.67 -18.67 -15.99
C ILE A 826 -0.54 -20.18 -16.02
N GLY A 827 -1.42 -20.85 -15.29
CA GLY A 827 -1.53 -22.29 -15.27
C GLY A 827 -2.96 -22.75 -15.52
N ILE A 828 -3.11 -24.06 -15.65
CA ILE A 828 -4.41 -24.73 -15.77
C ILE A 828 -4.56 -25.65 -14.56
N ILE A 829 -5.73 -25.62 -13.91
CA ILE A 829 -6.02 -26.52 -12.79
C ILE A 829 -6.19 -27.94 -13.34
N GLU A 830 -5.30 -28.85 -12.97
CA GLU A 830 -5.29 -30.23 -13.44
C GLU A 830 -6.25 -31.11 -12.63
N SER A 831 -6.31 -30.89 -11.30
CA SER A 831 -7.18 -31.64 -10.40
C SER A 831 -7.56 -30.84 -9.16
N VAL A 832 -8.72 -31.18 -8.58
CA VAL A 832 -9.25 -30.62 -7.34
C VAL A 832 -9.60 -31.79 -6.41
N ASP A 833 -9.06 -31.79 -5.20
CA ASP A 833 -9.37 -32.78 -4.16
C ASP A 833 -10.23 -32.12 -3.06
N LEU A 834 -11.51 -32.49 -3.01
CA LEU A 834 -12.44 -31.96 -2.02
C LEU A 834 -12.26 -32.58 -0.62
N GLN A 835 -11.69 -33.78 -0.50
CA GLN A 835 -11.48 -34.45 0.78
C GLN A 835 -10.32 -33.79 1.55
N ASN A 836 -9.20 -33.60 0.85
CA ASN A 836 -8.02 -32.95 1.42
C ASN A 836 -8.05 -31.43 1.28
N ARG A 837 -9.01 -30.88 0.52
CA ARG A 837 -9.17 -29.45 0.24
C ARG A 837 -7.91 -28.85 -0.41
N THR A 838 -7.33 -29.59 -1.35
CA THR A 838 -6.16 -29.16 -2.15
C THR A 838 -6.51 -29.09 -3.65
N LEU A 839 -5.72 -28.34 -4.40
CA LEU A 839 -5.80 -28.31 -5.86
C LEU A 839 -4.40 -28.36 -6.47
N LYS A 840 -4.28 -28.92 -7.68
CA LYS A 840 -3.02 -28.97 -8.43
C LYS A 840 -3.13 -28.10 -9.67
N VAL A 841 -2.21 -27.17 -9.83
CA VAL A 841 -2.12 -26.28 -10.99
C VAL A 841 -0.89 -26.65 -11.80
N ASN A 842 -1.06 -26.85 -13.10
CA ASN A 842 0.04 -27.03 -14.04
C ASN A 842 0.43 -25.68 -14.63
N PHE A 843 1.58 -25.16 -14.21
CA PHE A 843 2.26 -24.01 -14.79
C PHE A 843 3.29 -24.50 -15.80
N ASP A 844 2.86 -24.72 -17.04
CA ASP A 844 3.79 -24.96 -18.16
C ASP A 844 4.75 -26.14 -17.92
N GLN A 845 4.17 -27.30 -17.60
CA GLN A 845 4.83 -28.58 -17.25
C GLN A 845 5.35 -28.69 -15.81
N HIS A 846 5.20 -27.64 -14.99
CA HIS A 846 5.46 -27.69 -13.56
C HIS A 846 4.14 -27.80 -12.78
N VAL A 847 3.90 -28.94 -12.12
CA VAL A 847 2.67 -29.17 -11.35
C VAL A 847 2.90 -28.78 -9.90
N VAL A 848 2.13 -27.79 -9.44
CA VAL A 848 2.22 -27.23 -8.09
C VAL A 848 0.93 -27.47 -7.34
N GLU A 849 1.05 -27.99 -6.12
CA GLU A 849 -0.07 -28.22 -5.21
C GLU A 849 -0.32 -27.00 -4.31
N TYR A 850 -1.60 -26.65 -4.15
CA TYR A 850 -2.08 -25.55 -3.32
C TYR A 850 -3.08 -26.06 -2.28
N GLU A 851 -2.90 -25.63 -1.04
CA GLU A 851 -3.87 -25.80 0.02
C GLU A 851 -4.97 -24.72 -0.03
N SER A 852 -6.13 -24.99 0.56
CA SER A 852 -7.25 -24.04 0.59
C SER A 852 -6.92 -22.65 1.18
N SER A 853 -5.91 -22.54 2.06
CA SER A 853 -5.43 -21.26 2.61
C SER A 853 -4.52 -20.48 1.67
N GLU A 854 -3.91 -21.14 0.68
CA GLU A 854 -2.99 -20.53 -0.29
C GLU A 854 -3.73 -20.05 -1.55
N LEU A 855 -5.02 -20.37 -1.69
CA LEU A 855 -5.81 -19.98 -2.86
C LEU A 855 -6.02 -18.48 -3.00
N ASP A 856 -5.73 -17.69 -1.96
CA ASP A 856 -5.70 -16.23 -2.06
C ASP A 856 -4.54 -15.74 -2.97
N GLU A 857 -3.58 -16.61 -3.32
CA GLU A 857 -2.50 -16.34 -4.27
C GLU A 857 -2.86 -16.63 -5.74
N LEU A 858 -4.06 -17.17 -6.00
CA LEU A 858 -4.54 -17.52 -7.33
C LEU A 858 -5.77 -16.71 -7.73
N VAL A 859 -5.84 -16.31 -8.99
CA VAL A 859 -7.03 -15.69 -9.60
C VAL A 859 -7.33 -16.31 -10.95
N HIS A 860 -8.59 -16.33 -11.38
CA HIS A 860 -8.93 -16.70 -12.76
C HIS A 860 -8.24 -15.78 -13.78
N ALA A 861 -7.88 -16.34 -14.93
CA ALA A 861 -7.04 -15.70 -15.94
C ALA A 861 -7.59 -15.82 -17.38
N TYR A 862 -8.88 -16.13 -17.54
CA TYR A 862 -9.57 -16.01 -18.83
C TYR A 862 -9.54 -14.57 -19.36
N ALA A 863 -9.74 -13.62 -18.45
CA ALA A 863 -9.55 -12.19 -18.65
C ALA A 863 -8.49 -11.66 -17.68
N THR A 864 -7.61 -10.80 -18.19
CA THR A 864 -6.55 -10.16 -17.40
C THR A 864 -6.47 -8.68 -17.74
N THR A 865 -5.85 -7.89 -16.87
CA THR A 865 -5.63 -6.48 -17.18
C THR A 865 -4.48 -6.32 -18.17
N ILE A 866 -4.51 -5.26 -18.99
CA ILE A 866 -3.44 -4.99 -19.97
C ILE A 866 -2.07 -4.86 -19.27
N HIS A 867 -2.02 -4.24 -18.08
CA HIS A 867 -0.80 -4.17 -17.26
C HIS A 867 -0.22 -5.55 -16.93
N LYS A 868 -1.05 -6.50 -16.46
CA LYS A 868 -0.61 -7.86 -16.14
C LYS A 868 -0.21 -8.69 -17.37
N ALA A 869 -0.62 -8.25 -18.56
CA ALA A 869 -0.27 -8.90 -19.83
C ALA A 869 1.03 -8.38 -20.45
N GLN A 870 1.72 -7.41 -19.84
CA GLN A 870 3.02 -6.94 -20.34
C GLN A 870 4.04 -8.08 -20.42
N GLY A 871 4.89 -8.08 -21.45
CA GLY A 871 5.83 -9.16 -21.74
C GLY A 871 5.20 -10.49 -22.20
N SER A 872 3.86 -10.58 -22.27
CA SER A 872 3.16 -11.73 -22.87
C SER A 872 2.78 -11.44 -24.31
N GLU A 873 2.58 -12.48 -25.11
CA GLU A 873 2.00 -12.37 -26.45
C GLU A 873 1.04 -13.53 -26.67
N TYR A 874 -0.11 -13.27 -27.29
CA TYR A 874 -1.17 -14.25 -27.48
C TYR A 874 -1.52 -14.38 -28.97
N PRO A 875 -1.85 -15.58 -29.47
CA PRO A 875 -2.31 -15.75 -30.84
C PRO A 875 -3.51 -14.86 -31.16
N ILE A 876 -4.51 -14.86 -30.27
CA ILE A 876 -5.76 -14.10 -30.44
C ILE A 876 -6.03 -13.30 -29.16
N VAL A 877 -6.29 -12.00 -29.33
CA VAL A 877 -6.67 -11.10 -28.23
C VAL A 877 -8.07 -10.55 -28.48
N VAL A 878 -8.89 -10.51 -27.44
CA VAL A 878 -10.16 -9.77 -27.41
C VAL A 878 -10.04 -8.64 -26.39
N MET A 879 -10.32 -7.41 -26.79
CA MET A 879 -10.05 -6.23 -25.97
C MET A 879 -11.28 -5.30 -25.86
N PRO A 880 -11.97 -5.26 -24.70
CA PRO A 880 -13.03 -4.27 -24.46
C PRO A 880 -12.48 -2.85 -24.30
N VAL A 881 -13.03 -1.88 -25.03
CA VAL A 881 -12.69 -0.45 -24.94
C VAL A 881 -13.96 0.40 -24.91
N LEU A 882 -14.48 0.66 -23.71
CA LEU A 882 -15.70 1.44 -23.47
C LEU A 882 -15.43 2.69 -22.63
N MET A 883 -16.39 3.61 -22.60
CA MET A 883 -16.30 4.84 -21.79
C MET A 883 -16.29 4.54 -20.29
N ASN A 884 -16.76 3.37 -19.86
CA ASN A 884 -16.64 2.91 -18.47
C ASN A 884 -15.17 2.79 -18.03
N HIS A 885 -14.23 2.69 -18.98
CA HIS A 885 -12.80 2.68 -18.72
C HIS A 885 -12.17 4.07 -18.65
N TYR A 886 -12.95 5.16 -18.70
CA TYR A 886 -12.48 6.54 -18.91
C TYR A 886 -11.20 6.91 -18.15
N VAL A 887 -11.13 6.57 -16.86
CA VAL A 887 -9.97 6.85 -15.98
C VAL A 887 -8.66 6.23 -16.50
N MET A 888 -8.74 5.08 -17.16
CA MET A 888 -7.60 4.32 -17.68
C MET A 888 -7.38 4.51 -19.19
N LEU A 889 -8.24 5.24 -19.90
CA LEU A 889 -8.13 5.40 -21.35
C LEU A 889 -6.93 6.29 -21.71
N GLN A 890 -5.78 5.66 -21.91
CA GLN A 890 -4.51 6.28 -22.27
C GLN A 890 -3.92 5.64 -23.52
N ARG A 891 -3.15 6.42 -24.29
CA ARG A 891 -2.52 5.97 -25.53
C ARG A 891 -1.63 4.74 -25.32
N ASN A 892 -0.72 4.79 -24.35
CA ASN A 892 0.24 3.71 -24.07
C ASN A 892 -0.46 2.42 -23.63
N LEU A 893 -1.58 2.52 -22.90
CA LEU A 893 -2.36 1.36 -22.47
C LEU A 893 -2.96 0.64 -23.68
N ILE A 894 -3.62 1.37 -24.57
CA ILE A 894 -4.21 0.78 -25.78
C ILE A 894 -3.14 0.25 -26.72
N TYR A 895 -2.06 1.01 -26.93
CA TYR A 895 -0.90 0.56 -27.71
C TYR A 895 -0.32 -0.76 -27.17
N THR A 896 -0.11 -0.85 -25.85
CA THR A 896 0.39 -2.06 -25.20
C THR A 896 -0.56 -3.24 -25.40
N GLY A 897 -1.88 -3.03 -25.22
CA GLY A 897 -2.90 -4.06 -25.42
C GLY A 897 -2.95 -4.60 -26.86
N ILE A 898 -2.87 -3.71 -27.86
CA ILE A 898 -2.85 -4.08 -29.28
C ILE A 898 -1.62 -4.93 -29.62
N THR A 899 -0.44 -4.52 -29.13
CA THR A 899 0.81 -5.22 -29.42
C THR A 899 0.93 -6.59 -28.74
N ARG A 900 0.00 -6.99 -27.86
CA ARG A 900 -0.02 -8.35 -27.31
C ARG A 900 -0.57 -9.39 -28.30
N ALA A 901 -1.26 -8.97 -29.37
CA ALA A 901 -1.85 -9.86 -30.36
C ALA A 901 -0.86 -10.25 -31.47
N LYS A 902 -0.65 -11.55 -31.69
CA LYS A 902 0.22 -12.05 -32.78
C LYS A 902 -0.50 -12.24 -34.10
N LYS A 903 -1.71 -12.80 -34.08
CA LYS A 903 -2.45 -13.20 -35.30
C LYS A 903 -3.74 -12.42 -35.47
N ILE A 904 -4.55 -12.31 -34.42
CA ILE A 904 -5.87 -11.67 -34.51
C ILE A 904 -6.12 -10.80 -33.27
N LEU A 905 -6.61 -9.59 -33.49
CA LEU A 905 -7.14 -8.71 -32.45
C LEU A 905 -8.60 -8.36 -32.74
N VAL A 906 -9.47 -8.56 -31.77
CA VAL A 906 -10.86 -8.09 -31.82
C VAL A 906 -11.09 -7.07 -30.72
N MET A 907 -11.33 -5.81 -31.10
CA MET A 907 -11.77 -4.78 -30.16
C MET A 907 -13.29 -4.70 -30.10
N VAL A 908 -13.83 -4.66 -28.88
CA VAL A 908 -15.27 -4.54 -28.62
C VAL A 908 -15.52 -3.26 -27.83
N GLY A 909 -16.29 -2.32 -28.36
CA GLY A 909 -16.59 -1.09 -27.62
C GLY A 909 -16.95 0.09 -28.49
N THR A 910 -16.58 1.31 -28.10
CA THR A 910 -17.03 2.52 -28.79
C THR A 910 -15.89 3.30 -29.43
N ARG A 911 -16.17 3.90 -30.60
CA ARG A 911 -15.23 4.82 -31.27
C ARG A 911 -14.85 6.01 -30.39
N LYS A 912 -15.80 6.48 -29.57
CA LYS A 912 -15.59 7.58 -28.61
C LYS A 912 -14.55 7.23 -27.55
N ALA A 913 -14.61 6.03 -26.97
CA ALA A 913 -13.63 5.57 -25.99
C ALA A 913 -12.24 5.45 -26.60
N LEU A 914 -12.14 4.88 -27.80
CA LEU A 914 -10.87 4.78 -28.51
C LEU A 914 -10.28 6.16 -28.85
N ALA A 915 -11.10 7.09 -29.35
CA ALA A 915 -10.67 8.46 -29.63
C ALA A 915 -10.28 9.24 -28.37
N CYS A 916 -10.88 8.93 -27.22
CA CYS A 916 -10.44 9.45 -25.93
C CYS A 916 -9.04 8.94 -25.59
N ALA A 917 -8.82 7.62 -25.67
CA ALA A 917 -7.52 7.02 -25.37
C ALA A 917 -6.39 7.52 -26.29
N VAL A 918 -6.63 7.60 -27.60
CA VAL A 918 -5.62 8.04 -28.58
C VAL A 918 -5.17 9.49 -28.34
N ARG A 919 -6.11 10.38 -27.99
CA ARG A 919 -5.83 11.79 -27.70
C ARG A 919 -5.22 11.98 -26.31
N ASN A 920 -5.48 11.07 -25.38
CA ASN A 920 -5.01 11.19 -24.01
C ASN A 920 -3.53 10.78 -23.89
N VAL A 921 -2.66 11.78 -24.05
CA VAL A 921 -1.21 11.70 -23.80
C VAL A 921 -0.89 12.19 -22.39
N THR A 922 -1.72 11.85 -21.40
CA THR A 922 -1.26 11.88 -20.02
C THR A 922 -0.28 10.73 -19.83
N VAL A 923 0.93 10.91 -20.35
CA VAL A 923 2.09 10.35 -19.66
C VAL A 923 2.02 11.02 -18.30
N ASN A 924 1.57 10.30 -17.26
CA ASN A 924 1.70 10.78 -15.89
C ASN A 924 3.14 11.29 -15.78
N ARG A 925 3.33 12.61 -15.65
CA ARG A 925 4.65 13.19 -15.50
C ARG A 925 5.18 12.63 -14.19
N ARG A 926 5.96 11.55 -14.29
CA ARG A 926 6.62 10.95 -13.16
C ARG A 926 7.67 11.95 -12.69
N ASN A 927 7.68 12.19 -11.39
CA ASN A 927 8.65 13.07 -10.78
C ASN A 927 9.95 12.28 -10.69
N THR A 928 10.96 12.68 -11.45
CA THR A 928 12.30 12.08 -11.43
C THR A 928 13.33 13.14 -11.81
N LEU A 929 14.49 13.08 -11.20
CA LEU A 929 15.66 13.90 -11.54
C LEU A 929 16.74 13.06 -12.25
N LEU A 930 16.44 11.82 -12.65
CA LEU A 930 17.44 10.92 -13.23
C LEU A 930 18.06 11.52 -14.49
N LYS A 931 17.25 12.14 -15.35
CA LYS A 931 17.70 12.84 -16.56
C LYS A 931 18.67 13.97 -16.20
N GLU A 932 18.27 14.87 -15.31
CA GLU A 932 19.05 16.01 -14.87
C GLU A 932 20.37 15.57 -14.23
N ARG A 933 20.35 14.53 -13.38
CA ARG A 933 21.55 13.97 -12.74
C ARG A 933 22.54 13.37 -13.73
N LEU A 934 22.05 12.76 -14.80
CA LEU A 934 22.90 12.24 -15.87
C LEU A 934 23.59 13.38 -16.64
N GLN A 935 22.89 14.51 -16.86
CA GLN A 935 23.39 15.67 -17.59
C GLN A 935 24.35 16.57 -16.77
N GLN A 936 23.98 16.94 -15.54
CA GLN A 936 24.68 17.93 -14.70
C GLN A 936 26.17 17.62 -14.45
N SER A 937 26.58 16.35 -14.52
CA SER A 937 28.00 16.01 -14.31
C SER A 937 28.85 15.99 -15.57
N MET A 938 28.27 16.06 -16.77
CA MET A 938 29.03 16.19 -18.03
C MET A 938 29.50 17.62 -18.27
N ASP A 939 28.69 18.62 -17.96
CA ASP A 939 29.08 20.04 -18.09
C ASP A 939 30.30 20.41 -17.24
N ARG A 940 30.48 19.74 -16.08
CA ARG A 940 31.67 19.89 -15.22
C ARG A 940 32.92 19.17 -15.76
N ILE A 941 32.76 18.25 -16.72
CA ILE A 941 33.85 17.49 -17.35
C ILE A 941 34.33 18.21 -18.60
N GLU A 942 33.43 18.77 -19.42
CA GLU A 942 33.81 19.60 -20.58
C GLU A 942 34.60 20.85 -20.17
N THR A 943 34.32 21.42 -18.99
CA THR A 943 35.13 22.53 -18.43
C THR A 943 36.52 22.11 -17.92
N ARG A 944 36.78 20.80 -17.74
CA ARG A 944 38.09 20.28 -17.33
C ARG A 944 38.94 19.79 -18.50
N GLU A 945 38.34 19.33 -19.59
CA GLU A 945 39.08 18.96 -20.82
C GLU A 945 39.39 20.18 -21.71
N GLY A 946 38.80 21.35 -21.42
CA GLY A 946 39.12 22.63 -22.04
C GLY A 946 40.13 23.52 -21.29
N ARG A 947 40.90 22.98 -20.32
CA ARG A 947 41.97 23.71 -19.61
C ARG A 947 43.33 23.03 -19.72
#